data_AF-A0A7C6SK54-F1
#
_entry.id   AF-A0A7C6SK54-F1
#
_cell.length_a   1.000
_cell.length_b   1.000
_cell.length_c   1.000
_cell.angle_alpha   90.00
_cell.angle_beta   90.00
_cell.angle_gamma   90.00
#
_symmetry.space_group_name_H-M   'P 1'
#
loop_
_entity.id
_entity.type
_entity.pdbx_description
1 polymer ?
#
loop_
_entity_poly.entity_id
_entity_poly.type
_entity_poly.pdbx_seq_one_letter_code
_entity_poly.pdbx_strand_id
1 'polypeptide(L)'
;MKEKIERFLKGDFDYQLPFIYLSEGSIDITVEAGKTYEGSFSISNSASQTMRGILCSSHRLLTFKEAKFVGSVNNIQYQFDGSNLKAGETITGIISIITDCGEQALDFNVLIEAPYFMSALGKIKDLFQFANLARMDWSEAKKIFRSEDFEGVFLQTEEKYQTIYRNLCKSISTSQALEEFLIAIHKKSKVELNIDKVKLEYQLFQDSLMDKLTLTKNQWGYVEIKVSTDAEFIQFEQKFIWGDFFLGNSYPVSFVIDPKKMRYGNNYGRIWIKTIHETITVDIKCTRRRELEEDEGLVRLSYKSFYKLGRNYLNYKLNNINHEKYIGDSRRIIASMVEDPEDFTKGLLLTYIEIISGNIKKAELLLGEFTQKEVLLKRSSILLYCGYLYLRALFYKDETIKDEASETIRGFYEKGYPDWRLLWFLLNLDKHYEGNRGLKLSQIREQFEAGCYSPVLYYEAALIYNEEPYLLNEINSFETQVLKFSIKNSLLTLDVAMQYTYLVNRKKHYNDMLYKGLVMLYKQFPHREILSAICSALIKGIKRSREYHPWYRLGVEAQLPITELYEYFMYSNDETDMELLPQPVLLYFIYNSNLNEHKKAYLYANIIVNKDKIEPIYRSYFKKMEVFAVKQLEAHNISHNLSVLYHEFFSGENIDYNLAYSLPYVMYRYEISCDNPNITSVVVIHDEWEGEESDQFVDGKALVDIYTDHAKIFLVDSIGNRYLKSMDYSKVALMKPEDFETTCIEHSDHLKLLLHLFNKYQNYRIINEKSMGIRKRILSIDGLPEAYYYDCLEDLAQYYYENYDD
;
A
#
# COMPACT_ATOMS: atom_id res chain seq x y z
N MET A 1 -41.87 -50.42 -65.09
CA MET A 1 -43.06 -51.04 -65.73
C MET A 1 -42.66 -52.02 -66.84
N LYS A 2 -41.74 -51.67 -67.76
CA LYS A 2 -41.24 -52.60 -68.82
C LYS A 2 -40.57 -53.89 -68.30
N GLU A 3 -39.75 -53.82 -67.27
CA GLU A 3 -39.11 -55.01 -66.64
C GLU A 3 -40.10 -56.01 -66.01
N LYS A 4 -41.18 -55.51 -65.38
CA LYS A 4 -42.21 -56.37 -64.79
C LYS A 4 -43.01 -57.11 -65.86
N ILE A 5 -43.21 -56.49 -67.03
CA ILE A 5 -43.90 -57.10 -68.17
C ILE A 5 -43.06 -58.24 -68.78
N GLU A 6 -41.74 -58.09 -68.87
CA GLU A 6 -40.85 -59.16 -69.37
C GLU A 6 -40.75 -60.37 -68.42
N ARG A 7 -40.81 -60.16 -67.10
CA ARG A 7 -40.84 -61.25 -66.11
C ARG A 7 -42.18 -62.02 -66.15
N PHE A 8 -43.30 -61.33 -66.28
CA PHE A 8 -44.62 -61.99 -66.39
C PHE A 8 -44.78 -62.82 -67.67
N LEU A 9 -44.13 -62.44 -68.77
CA LEU A 9 -44.10 -63.22 -70.01
C LEU A 9 -43.28 -64.53 -69.91
N LYS A 10 -42.44 -64.69 -68.88
CA LYS A 10 -41.60 -65.88 -68.65
C LYS A 10 -42.18 -66.90 -67.64
N GLY A 11 -43.34 -66.62 -67.05
CA GLY A 11 -44.03 -67.56 -66.16
C GLY A 11 -43.53 -67.61 -64.71
N ASP A 12 -42.59 -66.75 -64.31
CA ASP A 12 -42.17 -66.61 -62.91
C ASP A 12 -43.15 -65.73 -62.13
N PHE A 13 -43.96 -66.36 -61.28
CA PHE A 13 -44.81 -65.67 -60.32
C PHE A 13 -44.24 -65.82 -58.91
N ASP A 14 -43.50 -64.82 -58.44
CA ASP A 14 -43.12 -64.71 -57.03
C ASP A 14 -44.31 -64.12 -56.25
N TYR A 15 -45.05 -64.97 -55.52
CA TYR A 15 -46.26 -64.58 -54.78
C TYR A 15 -46.01 -64.18 -53.31
N GLN A 16 -44.76 -64.11 -52.88
CA GLN A 16 -44.40 -63.59 -51.54
C GLN A 16 -43.60 -62.31 -51.69
N LEU A 17 -44.20 -61.18 -51.32
CA LEU A 17 -43.50 -59.90 -51.22
C LEU A 17 -42.41 -60.02 -50.13
N PRO A 18 -41.16 -59.67 -50.43
CA PRO A 18 -40.09 -59.68 -49.43
C PRO A 18 -40.42 -58.76 -48.25
N PHE A 19 -40.16 -59.21 -47.02
CA PHE A 19 -40.30 -58.37 -45.84
C PHE A 19 -39.11 -57.42 -45.73
N ILE A 20 -39.38 -56.18 -45.33
CA ILE A 20 -38.35 -55.16 -45.09
C ILE A 20 -37.76 -55.37 -43.70
N TYR A 21 -36.44 -55.36 -43.62
CA TYR A 21 -35.68 -55.38 -42.37
C TYR A 21 -34.95 -54.05 -42.20
N LEU A 22 -35.15 -53.44 -41.03
CA LEU A 22 -34.43 -52.25 -40.58
C LEU A 22 -33.37 -52.68 -39.56
N SER A 23 -32.22 -52.00 -39.58
CA SER A 23 -31.18 -52.22 -38.57
C SER A 23 -31.62 -51.80 -37.16
N GLU A 24 -32.59 -50.91 -37.05
CA GLU A 24 -33.06 -50.30 -35.81
C GLU A 24 -34.60 -50.28 -35.78
N GLY A 25 -35.19 -50.46 -34.59
CA GLY A 25 -36.65 -50.44 -34.39
C GLY A 25 -37.22 -49.04 -34.09
N SER A 26 -36.38 -48.16 -33.54
CA SER A 26 -36.64 -46.73 -33.30
C SER A 26 -35.31 -45.98 -33.31
N ILE A 27 -35.34 -44.70 -33.66
CA ILE A 27 -34.19 -43.80 -33.58
C ILE A 27 -34.35 -42.94 -32.32
N ASP A 28 -33.64 -43.29 -31.26
CA ASP A 28 -33.62 -42.52 -30.02
C ASP A 28 -32.28 -41.78 -29.90
N ILE A 29 -32.29 -40.47 -30.17
CA ILE A 29 -31.07 -39.65 -30.22
C ILE A 29 -31.15 -38.47 -29.27
N THR A 30 -29.98 -38.02 -28.82
CA THR A 30 -29.82 -36.82 -27.98
C THR A 30 -28.97 -35.81 -28.73
N VAL A 31 -29.49 -34.60 -28.89
CA VAL A 31 -28.83 -33.53 -29.67
C VAL A 31 -28.59 -32.34 -28.77
N GLU A 32 -27.39 -31.77 -28.84
CA GLU A 32 -27.06 -30.56 -28.10
C GLU A 32 -27.77 -29.34 -28.72
N ALA A 33 -28.39 -28.51 -27.90
CA ALA A 33 -29.05 -27.28 -28.36
C ALA A 33 -28.06 -26.42 -29.18
N GLY A 34 -28.48 -25.97 -30.36
CA GLY A 34 -27.62 -25.18 -31.26
C GLY A 34 -26.75 -26.00 -32.22
N LYS A 35 -26.75 -27.34 -32.14
CA LYS A 35 -25.93 -28.21 -33.00
C LYS A 35 -26.77 -29.12 -33.91
N THR A 36 -26.13 -29.60 -34.98
CA THR A 36 -26.68 -30.64 -35.86
C THR A 36 -26.15 -32.01 -35.46
N TYR A 37 -26.97 -33.05 -35.68
CA TYR A 37 -26.59 -34.44 -35.45
C TYR A 37 -26.71 -35.24 -36.74
N GLU A 38 -25.71 -36.06 -37.04
CA GLU A 38 -25.73 -36.97 -38.18
C GLU A 38 -25.76 -38.42 -37.70
N GLY A 39 -26.64 -39.22 -38.29
CA GLY A 39 -26.78 -40.64 -37.99
C GLY A 39 -27.03 -41.46 -39.24
N SER A 40 -27.04 -42.78 -39.10
CA SER A 40 -27.37 -43.68 -40.22
C SER A 40 -28.04 -44.96 -39.77
N PHE A 41 -28.94 -45.47 -40.60
CA PHE A 41 -29.57 -46.78 -40.42
C PHE A 41 -29.57 -47.55 -41.75
N SER A 42 -29.66 -48.87 -41.68
CA SER A 42 -29.63 -49.73 -42.88
C SER A 42 -30.97 -50.39 -43.15
N ILE A 43 -31.32 -50.45 -44.44
CA ILE A 43 -32.54 -51.06 -44.97
C ILE A 43 -32.15 -52.25 -45.85
N SER A 44 -32.69 -53.44 -45.55
CA SER A 44 -32.53 -54.64 -46.38
C SER A 44 -33.86 -55.40 -46.50
N ASN A 45 -33.96 -56.42 -47.36
CA ASN A 45 -35.15 -57.26 -47.46
C ASN A 45 -34.82 -58.74 -47.23
N SER A 46 -35.85 -59.52 -46.89
CA SER A 46 -35.73 -60.94 -46.58
C SER A 46 -35.24 -61.82 -47.74
N ALA A 47 -35.30 -61.33 -48.97
CA ALA A 47 -34.91 -62.06 -50.18
C ALA A 47 -33.54 -61.63 -50.75
N SER A 48 -32.85 -60.69 -50.10
CA SER A 48 -31.61 -60.05 -50.58
C SER A 48 -31.70 -59.50 -52.01
N GLN A 49 -32.91 -59.14 -52.45
CA GLN A 49 -33.18 -58.59 -53.78
C GLN A 49 -32.98 -57.08 -53.79
N THR A 50 -32.56 -56.53 -54.94
CA THR A 50 -32.49 -55.08 -55.13
C THR A 50 -33.87 -54.44 -54.98
N MET A 51 -34.00 -53.52 -54.03
CA MET A 51 -35.21 -52.73 -53.82
C MET A 51 -34.97 -51.26 -54.20
N ARG A 52 -36.05 -50.56 -54.51
CA ARG A 52 -36.06 -49.10 -54.70
C ARG A 52 -37.01 -48.47 -53.72
N GLY A 53 -36.55 -47.44 -53.03
CA GLY A 53 -37.36 -46.76 -52.03
C GLY A 53 -37.21 -45.25 -52.02
N ILE A 54 -38.20 -44.61 -51.42
CA ILE A 54 -38.26 -43.19 -51.12
C ILE A 54 -38.48 -43.04 -49.61
N LEU A 55 -37.78 -42.09 -49.01
CA LEU A 55 -37.88 -41.76 -47.60
C LEU A 55 -38.61 -40.43 -47.42
N CYS A 56 -39.50 -40.36 -46.44
CA CYS A 56 -40.19 -39.13 -46.04
C CYS A 56 -40.14 -39.00 -44.52
N SER A 57 -39.70 -37.85 -44.01
CA SER A 57 -39.75 -37.53 -42.58
C SER A 57 -41.04 -36.77 -42.26
N SER A 58 -41.65 -37.06 -41.12
CA SER A 58 -42.80 -36.29 -40.61
C SER A 58 -42.41 -34.94 -40.00
N HIS A 59 -41.11 -34.65 -39.81
CA HIS A 59 -40.64 -33.42 -39.17
C HIS A 59 -39.55 -32.72 -40.00
N ARG A 60 -39.68 -31.39 -40.19
CA ARG A 60 -38.79 -30.59 -41.03
C ARG A 60 -37.32 -30.56 -40.57
N LEU A 61 -37.09 -30.81 -39.28
CA LEU A 61 -35.76 -30.77 -38.69
C LEU A 61 -34.95 -32.05 -38.96
N LEU A 62 -35.58 -33.15 -39.41
CA LEU A 62 -34.89 -34.38 -39.79
C LEU A 62 -34.88 -34.49 -41.32
N THR A 63 -33.67 -34.45 -41.90
CA THR A 63 -33.43 -34.48 -43.34
C THR A 63 -32.56 -35.67 -43.72
N PHE A 64 -32.62 -36.08 -44.98
CA PHE A 64 -31.81 -37.17 -45.52
C PHE A 64 -30.81 -36.63 -46.53
N LYS A 65 -29.58 -37.17 -46.52
CA LYS A 65 -28.59 -36.85 -47.55
C LYS A 65 -29.05 -37.33 -48.93
N GLU A 66 -29.66 -38.52 -48.98
CA GLU A 66 -30.28 -39.08 -50.17
C GLU A 66 -31.68 -39.62 -49.80
N ALA A 67 -32.74 -38.94 -50.25
CA ALA A 67 -34.12 -39.36 -49.97
C ALA A 67 -34.61 -40.51 -50.86
N LYS A 68 -33.81 -40.94 -51.84
CA LYS A 68 -34.11 -42.05 -52.76
C LYS A 68 -32.93 -43.01 -52.78
N PHE A 69 -33.21 -44.30 -52.69
CA PHE A 69 -32.16 -45.32 -52.65
C PHE A 69 -32.48 -46.50 -53.57
N VAL A 70 -31.43 -47.18 -54.05
CA VAL A 70 -31.51 -48.37 -54.89
C VAL A 70 -30.38 -49.33 -54.52
N GLY A 71 -30.73 -50.55 -54.10
CA GLY A 71 -29.74 -51.54 -53.66
C GLY A 71 -30.36 -52.72 -52.92
N SER A 72 -29.60 -53.78 -52.69
CA SER A 72 -30.02 -54.93 -51.87
C SER A 72 -29.88 -54.67 -50.37
N VAL A 73 -28.86 -53.89 -49.97
CA VAL A 73 -28.68 -53.32 -48.63
C VAL A 73 -28.34 -51.85 -48.81
N ASN A 74 -29.12 -50.97 -48.20
CA ASN A 74 -29.00 -49.53 -48.36
C ASN A 74 -28.72 -48.87 -47.01
N ASN A 75 -27.58 -48.19 -46.87
CA ASN A 75 -27.27 -47.41 -45.68
C ASN A 75 -27.73 -45.96 -45.88
N ILE A 76 -28.70 -45.53 -45.09
CA ILE A 76 -29.33 -44.22 -45.18
C ILE A 76 -28.67 -43.28 -44.17
N GLN A 77 -28.15 -42.14 -44.63
CA GLN A 77 -27.64 -41.08 -43.76
C GLN A 77 -28.72 -40.00 -43.55
N TYR A 78 -28.99 -39.69 -42.30
CA TYR A 78 -29.92 -38.63 -41.90
C TYR A 78 -29.20 -37.57 -41.04
N GLN A 79 -29.71 -36.35 -41.08
CA GLN A 79 -29.24 -35.21 -40.29
C GLN A 79 -30.42 -34.57 -39.56
N PHE A 80 -30.27 -34.35 -38.25
CA PHE A 80 -31.19 -33.58 -37.44
C PHE A 80 -30.64 -32.19 -37.16
N ASP A 81 -31.45 -31.15 -37.37
CA ASP A 81 -31.10 -29.74 -37.12
C ASP A 81 -31.69 -29.23 -35.81
N GLY A 82 -30.83 -29.10 -34.79
CA GLY A 82 -31.16 -28.57 -33.46
C GLY A 82 -30.84 -27.09 -33.27
N SER A 83 -30.52 -26.33 -34.33
CA SER A 83 -29.93 -24.98 -34.22
C SER A 83 -30.79 -23.96 -33.47
N ASN A 84 -32.12 -24.09 -33.52
CA ASN A 84 -33.07 -23.14 -32.92
C ASN A 84 -33.95 -23.76 -31.83
N LEU A 85 -33.55 -24.90 -31.26
CA LEU A 85 -34.32 -25.60 -30.23
C LEU A 85 -33.76 -25.30 -28.84
N LYS A 86 -34.66 -25.18 -27.85
CA LYS A 86 -34.26 -24.95 -26.46
C LYS A 86 -33.99 -26.26 -25.74
N ALA A 87 -33.08 -26.22 -24.77
CA ALA A 87 -32.77 -27.37 -23.93
C ALA A 87 -34.02 -27.88 -23.18
N GLY A 88 -34.20 -29.21 -23.14
CA GLY A 88 -35.34 -29.87 -22.52
C GLY A 88 -36.52 -30.15 -23.45
N GLU A 89 -36.49 -29.64 -24.69
CA GLU A 89 -37.49 -29.99 -25.71
C GLU A 89 -37.32 -31.44 -26.19
N THR A 90 -38.43 -32.11 -26.45
CA THR A 90 -38.46 -33.47 -27.01
C THR A 90 -39.24 -33.45 -28.32
N ILE A 91 -38.60 -33.87 -29.40
CA ILE A 91 -39.18 -33.91 -30.75
C ILE A 91 -39.40 -35.36 -31.16
N THR A 92 -40.66 -35.75 -31.32
CA THR A 92 -41.03 -37.08 -31.80
C THR A 92 -41.55 -37.01 -33.23
N GLY A 93 -41.21 -38.00 -34.05
CA GLY A 93 -41.73 -38.12 -35.41
C GLY A 93 -41.55 -39.51 -35.99
N ILE A 94 -41.86 -39.64 -37.27
CA ILE A 94 -41.86 -40.92 -38.00
C ILE A 94 -41.16 -40.71 -39.34
N ILE A 95 -40.30 -41.66 -39.70
CA ILE A 95 -39.74 -41.81 -41.04
C ILE A 95 -40.57 -42.86 -41.79
N SER A 96 -41.28 -42.43 -42.83
CA SER A 96 -42.02 -43.30 -43.73
C SER A 96 -41.08 -43.80 -44.83
N ILE A 97 -40.91 -45.12 -44.90
CA ILE A 97 -40.07 -45.82 -45.86
C ILE A 97 -41.00 -46.49 -46.87
N ILE A 98 -41.04 -45.95 -48.09
CA ILE A 98 -41.93 -46.43 -49.17
C ILE A 98 -41.06 -47.12 -50.21
N THR A 99 -41.21 -48.44 -50.36
CA THR A 99 -40.40 -49.24 -51.29
C THR A 99 -41.26 -50.02 -52.28
N ASP A 100 -40.66 -50.53 -53.36
CA ASP A 100 -41.32 -51.47 -54.26
C ASP A 100 -41.53 -52.89 -53.67
N CYS A 101 -41.09 -53.12 -52.42
CA CYS A 101 -41.33 -54.33 -51.62
C CYS A 101 -42.38 -54.14 -50.50
N GLY A 102 -42.82 -52.90 -50.22
CA GLY A 102 -43.76 -52.59 -49.12
C GLY A 102 -43.48 -51.25 -48.46
N GLU A 103 -44.29 -50.90 -47.46
CA GLU A 103 -44.16 -49.69 -46.65
C GLU A 103 -43.83 -50.05 -45.19
N GLN A 104 -42.93 -49.29 -44.58
CA GLN A 104 -42.59 -49.42 -43.16
C GLN A 104 -42.41 -48.04 -42.54
N ALA A 105 -42.79 -47.91 -41.27
CA ALA A 105 -42.56 -46.73 -40.47
C ALA A 105 -41.42 -46.99 -39.47
N LEU A 106 -40.56 -45.99 -39.29
CA LEU A 106 -39.50 -45.98 -38.29
C LEU A 106 -39.68 -44.75 -37.41
N ASP A 107 -40.02 -44.97 -36.14
CA ASP A 107 -40.23 -43.87 -35.20
C ASP A 107 -38.89 -43.26 -34.78
N PHE A 108 -38.87 -41.95 -34.55
CA PHE A 108 -37.72 -41.26 -33.97
C PHE A 108 -38.14 -40.34 -32.83
N ASN A 109 -37.27 -40.28 -31.82
CA ASN A 109 -37.41 -39.43 -30.65
C ASN A 109 -36.08 -38.71 -30.41
N VAL A 110 -36.13 -37.38 -30.44
CA VAL A 110 -34.97 -36.52 -30.26
C VAL A 110 -35.12 -35.72 -28.98
N LEU A 111 -34.24 -35.98 -28.01
CA LEU A 111 -34.13 -35.17 -26.80
C LEU A 111 -33.10 -34.07 -27.01
N ILE A 112 -33.49 -32.81 -26.80
CA ILE A 112 -32.57 -31.67 -26.86
C ILE A 112 -31.92 -31.46 -25.49
N GLU A 113 -30.62 -31.71 -25.40
CA GLU A 113 -29.83 -31.47 -24.19
C GLU A 113 -29.28 -30.05 -24.15
N ALA A 114 -29.13 -29.51 -22.94
CA ALA A 114 -28.39 -28.26 -22.71
C ALA A 114 -26.95 -28.39 -23.19
N PRO A 115 -26.35 -27.31 -23.73
CA PRO A 115 -24.96 -27.32 -24.18
C PRO A 115 -24.02 -27.64 -23.00
N TYR A 116 -22.91 -28.31 -23.30
CA TYR A 116 -22.02 -28.83 -22.26
C TYR A 116 -20.57 -28.95 -22.74
N PHE A 117 -19.64 -28.93 -21.79
CA PHE A 117 -18.27 -29.31 -22.04
C PHE A 117 -18.02 -30.77 -21.67
N MET A 118 -17.34 -31.52 -22.54
CA MET A 118 -16.80 -32.83 -22.18
C MET A 118 -15.47 -32.65 -21.48
N SER A 119 -15.37 -33.16 -20.25
CA SER A 119 -14.11 -33.24 -19.51
C SER A 119 -13.81 -34.69 -19.13
N ALA A 120 -12.64 -34.94 -18.55
CA ALA A 120 -12.31 -36.24 -17.96
C ALA A 120 -13.28 -36.65 -16.82
N LEU A 121 -13.99 -35.69 -16.21
CA LEU A 121 -14.99 -35.90 -15.16
C LEU A 121 -16.42 -36.12 -15.73
N GLY A 122 -16.56 -36.13 -17.06
CA GLY A 122 -17.85 -36.26 -17.75
C GLY A 122 -18.38 -34.93 -18.28
N LYS A 123 -19.70 -34.87 -18.51
CA LYS A 123 -20.40 -33.68 -19.02
C LYS A 123 -20.46 -32.60 -17.94
N ILE A 124 -19.90 -31.43 -18.22
CA ILE A 124 -19.93 -30.24 -17.37
C ILE A 124 -20.99 -29.29 -17.94
N LYS A 125 -22.12 -29.20 -17.24
CA LYS A 125 -23.36 -28.53 -17.68
C LYS A 125 -23.70 -27.28 -16.87
N ASP A 126 -23.10 -27.10 -15.68
CA ASP A 126 -23.44 -25.99 -14.78
C ASP A 126 -22.21 -25.44 -14.03
N LEU A 127 -22.39 -24.27 -13.39
CA LEU A 127 -21.33 -23.57 -12.65
C LEU A 127 -20.81 -24.36 -11.43
N PHE A 128 -21.61 -25.25 -10.83
CA PHE A 128 -21.17 -26.08 -9.71
C PHE A 128 -20.23 -27.20 -10.18
N GLN A 129 -20.59 -27.87 -11.27
CA GLN A 129 -19.75 -28.85 -11.95
C GLN A 129 -18.46 -28.21 -12.47
N PHE A 130 -18.55 -26.99 -13.04
CA PHE A 130 -17.38 -26.24 -13.46
C PHE A 130 -16.44 -25.88 -12.29
N ALA A 131 -16.98 -25.47 -11.14
CA ALA A 131 -16.16 -25.22 -9.94
C ALA A 131 -15.46 -26.49 -9.43
N ASN A 132 -16.13 -27.65 -9.51
CA ASN A 132 -15.51 -28.94 -9.18
C ASN A 132 -14.41 -29.33 -10.16
N LEU A 133 -14.62 -29.07 -11.46
CA LEU A 133 -13.57 -29.23 -12.47
C LEU A 133 -12.37 -28.35 -12.15
N ALA A 134 -12.57 -27.06 -11.88
CA ALA A 134 -11.49 -26.14 -11.51
C ALA A 134 -10.70 -26.61 -10.28
N ARG A 135 -11.38 -27.25 -9.32
CA ARG A 135 -10.72 -27.82 -8.13
C ARG A 135 -9.84 -29.03 -8.44
N MET A 136 -10.23 -29.85 -9.41
CA MET A 136 -9.52 -31.09 -9.76
C MET A 136 -8.47 -30.86 -10.84
N ASP A 137 -8.79 -30.10 -11.88
CA ASP A 137 -7.93 -29.73 -13.00
C ASP A 137 -8.11 -28.25 -13.35
N TRP A 138 -7.26 -27.42 -12.73
CA TRP A 138 -7.24 -25.98 -12.96
C TRP A 138 -6.86 -25.61 -14.40
N SER A 139 -6.03 -26.43 -15.06
CA SER A 139 -5.55 -26.16 -16.41
C SER A 139 -6.65 -26.36 -17.44
N GLU A 140 -7.45 -27.42 -17.30
CA GLU A 140 -8.63 -27.67 -18.13
C GLU A 140 -9.70 -26.59 -17.90
N ALA A 141 -10.00 -26.26 -16.64
CA ALA A 141 -10.97 -25.21 -16.31
C ALA A 141 -10.55 -23.84 -16.88
N LYS A 142 -9.26 -23.51 -16.85
CA LYS A 142 -8.72 -22.28 -17.46
C LYS A 142 -8.95 -22.21 -18.97
N LYS A 143 -8.88 -23.35 -19.68
CA LYS A 143 -9.16 -23.40 -21.13
C LYS A 143 -10.64 -23.19 -21.40
N ILE A 144 -11.50 -23.88 -20.65
CA ILE A 144 -12.97 -23.73 -20.76
C ILE A 144 -13.39 -22.31 -20.44
N PHE A 145 -12.81 -21.69 -19.39
CA PHE A 145 -13.09 -20.30 -19.00
C PHE A 145 -12.72 -19.26 -20.08
N ARG A 146 -11.91 -19.60 -21.08
CA ARG A 146 -11.59 -18.70 -22.19
C ARG A 146 -12.28 -19.08 -23.50
N SER A 147 -13.10 -20.13 -23.48
CA SER A 147 -13.88 -20.54 -24.63
C SER A 147 -14.99 -19.52 -24.91
N GLU A 148 -15.26 -19.29 -26.20
CA GLU A 148 -16.40 -18.47 -26.64
C GLU A 148 -17.74 -19.08 -26.18
N ASP A 149 -17.80 -20.41 -26.06
CA ASP A 149 -18.99 -21.14 -25.63
C ASP A 149 -19.24 -21.05 -24.10
N PHE A 150 -18.33 -20.46 -23.31
CA PHE A 150 -18.47 -20.40 -21.85
C PHE A 150 -19.76 -19.68 -21.41
N GLU A 151 -20.04 -18.50 -21.99
CA GLU A 151 -21.27 -17.76 -21.69
C GLU A 151 -22.50 -18.56 -22.12
N GLY A 152 -22.43 -19.15 -23.33
CA GLY A 152 -23.50 -19.95 -23.92
C GLY A 152 -23.77 -21.26 -23.18
N VAL A 153 -22.83 -21.82 -22.42
CA VAL A 153 -23.03 -23.04 -21.62
C VAL A 153 -23.46 -22.71 -20.20
N PHE A 154 -22.76 -21.80 -19.54
CA PHE A 154 -22.89 -21.61 -18.09
C PHE A 154 -23.71 -20.40 -17.66
N LEU A 155 -23.85 -19.38 -18.52
CA LEU A 155 -24.38 -18.06 -18.14
C LEU A 155 -25.66 -17.67 -18.88
N GLN A 156 -26.34 -18.61 -19.55
CA GLN A 156 -27.55 -18.35 -20.35
C GLN A 156 -28.66 -17.63 -19.56
N THR A 157 -28.81 -17.95 -18.27
CA THR A 157 -29.91 -17.47 -17.44
C THR A 157 -29.50 -16.40 -16.42
N GLU A 158 -28.20 -16.14 -16.24
CA GLU A 158 -27.69 -15.24 -15.20
C GLU A 158 -26.91 -14.06 -15.83
N GLU A 159 -27.64 -13.09 -16.37
CA GLU A 159 -27.06 -11.88 -17.02
C GLU A 159 -26.05 -11.15 -16.13
N LYS A 160 -26.34 -11.03 -14.82
CA LYS A 160 -25.42 -10.45 -13.83
C LYS A 160 -24.01 -11.07 -13.88
N TYR A 161 -23.91 -12.37 -14.17
CA TYR A 161 -22.63 -13.08 -14.24
C TYR A 161 -21.94 -12.93 -15.59
N GLN A 162 -22.69 -12.66 -16.66
CA GLN A 162 -22.13 -12.34 -17.98
C GLN A 162 -21.30 -11.06 -17.90
N THR A 163 -21.84 -9.97 -17.32
CA THR A 163 -21.08 -8.72 -17.13
C THR A 163 -19.83 -8.94 -16.29
N ILE A 164 -19.91 -9.74 -15.22
CA ILE A 164 -18.75 -10.08 -14.38
C ILE A 164 -17.71 -10.83 -15.19
N TYR A 165 -18.11 -11.89 -15.89
CA TYR A 165 -17.24 -12.73 -16.70
C TYR A 165 -16.50 -11.92 -17.78
N ARG A 166 -17.23 -11.16 -18.61
CA ARG A 166 -16.65 -10.33 -19.68
C ARG A 166 -15.57 -9.40 -19.17
N ASN A 167 -15.80 -8.79 -18.00
CA ASN A 167 -14.86 -7.85 -17.41
C ASN A 167 -13.67 -8.52 -16.73
N LEU A 168 -13.87 -9.66 -16.05
CA LEU A 168 -12.75 -10.43 -15.53
C LEU A 168 -11.88 -10.98 -16.67
N CYS A 169 -12.47 -11.31 -17.81
CA CYS A 169 -11.74 -11.71 -19.02
C CYS A 169 -10.85 -10.60 -19.61
N LYS A 170 -11.06 -9.32 -19.28
CA LYS A 170 -10.13 -8.24 -19.62
C LYS A 170 -8.83 -8.25 -18.79
N SER A 171 -8.76 -9.06 -17.73
CA SER A 171 -7.54 -9.24 -16.94
C SER A 171 -6.43 -9.93 -17.73
N ILE A 172 -5.18 -9.56 -17.46
CA ILE A 172 -4.01 -10.18 -18.10
C ILE A 172 -3.88 -11.65 -17.70
N SER A 173 -4.00 -11.96 -16.41
CA SER A 173 -3.94 -13.33 -15.91
C SER A 173 -5.31 -13.99 -15.93
N THR A 174 -5.51 -14.92 -16.87
CA THR A 174 -6.72 -15.77 -16.89
C THR A 174 -6.88 -16.60 -15.61
N SER A 175 -5.77 -17.01 -14.96
CA SER A 175 -5.87 -17.76 -13.72
C SER A 175 -6.40 -16.90 -12.57
N GLN A 176 -5.96 -15.64 -12.49
CA GLN A 176 -6.52 -14.69 -11.52
C GLN A 176 -8.00 -14.40 -11.85
N ALA A 177 -8.34 -14.19 -13.12
CA ALA A 177 -9.71 -13.93 -13.55
C ALA A 177 -10.66 -15.08 -13.19
N LEU A 178 -10.23 -16.33 -13.41
CA LEU A 178 -11.00 -17.53 -13.06
C LEU A 178 -11.19 -17.65 -11.53
N GLU A 179 -10.13 -17.43 -10.76
CA GLU A 179 -10.18 -17.42 -9.30
C GLU A 179 -11.17 -16.36 -8.80
N GLU A 180 -11.06 -15.13 -9.30
CA GLU A 180 -11.94 -14.02 -8.95
C GLU A 180 -13.40 -14.29 -9.35
N PHE A 181 -13.60 -14.91 -10.51
CA PHE A 181 -14.93 -15.26 -11.00
C PHE A 181 -15.60 -16.25 -10.05
N LEU A 182 -14.92 -17.33 -9.67
CA LEU A 182 -15.44 -18.34 -8.74
C LEU A 182 -15.77 -17.76 -7.35
N ILE A 183 -15.00 -16.77 -6.91
CA ILE A 183 -15.27 -16.01 -5.67
C ILE A 183 -16.51 -15.13 -5.84
N ALA A 184 -16.60 -14.39 -6.95
CA ALA A 184 -17.70 -13.47 -7.24
C ALA A 184 -19.06 -14.17 -7.34
N ILE A 185 -19.11 -15.38 -7.89
CA ILE A 185 -20.33 -16.20 -7.99
C ILE A 185 -20.59 -17.07 -6.75
N HIS A 186 -19.84 -16.86 -5.66
CA HIS A 186 -19.98 -17.58 -4.39
C HIS A 186 -19.80 -19.11 -4.49
N LYS A 187 -19.06 -19.60 -5.48
CA LYS A 187 -18.69 -21.02 -5.59
C LYS A 187 -17.37 -21.35 -4.90
N LYS A 188 -16.63 -20.32 -4.48
CA LYS A 188 -15.34 -20.44 -3.80
C LYS A 188 -15.14 -19.28 -2.82
N SER A 189 -14.38 -19.51 -1.75
CA SER A 189 -13.88 -18.46 -0.86
C SER A 189 -12.42 -18.10 -1.20
N LYS A 190 -12.01 -16.89 -0.85
CA LYS A 190 -10.64 -16.39 -1.03
C LYS A 190 -9.62 -17.28 -0.31
N VAL A 191 -8.45 -17.46 -0.93
CA VAL A 191 -7.33 -18.18 -0.30
C VAL A 191 -6.61 -17.26 0.68
N GLU A 192 -6.39 -17.76 1.89
CA GLU A 192 -5.61 -17.09 2.94
C GLU A 192 -4.37 -17.91 3.27
N LEU A 193 -3.26 -17.22 3.54
CA LEU A 193 -1.98 -17.85 3.84
C LEU A 193 -1.65 -17.73 5.33
N ASN A 194 -1.08 -18.79 5.88
CA ASN A 194 -0.62 -18.85 7.26
C ASN A 194 0.81 -19.38 7.33
N ILE A 195 1.60 -18.84 8.27
CA ILE A 195 2.97 -19.27 8.51
C ILE A 195 3.14 -19.84 9.92
N ASP A 196 3.99 -20.86 10.04
CA ASP A 196 4.25 -21.53 11.32
C ASP A 196 5.02 -20.65 12.32
N LYS A 197 5.89 -19.75 11.84
CA LYS A 197 6.75 -18.90 12.69
C LYS A 197 6.83 -17.47 12.15
N VAL A 198 6.66 -16.50 13.05
CA VAL A 198 6.77 -15.05 12.74
C VAL A 198 8.07 -14.42 13.25
N LYS A 199 8.80 -15.12 14.12
CA LYS A 199 10.09 -14.67 14.67
C LYS A 199 11.08 -15.82 14.73
N LEU A 200 12.31 -15.56 14.30
CA LEU A 200 13.41 -16.53 14.28
C LEU A 200 14.68 -15.92 14.88
N GLU A 201 15.37 -16.67 15.73
CA GLU A 201 16.66 -16.26 16.31
C GLU A 201 17.74 -17.32 16.08
N TYR A 202 18.92 -16.88 15.61
CA TYR A 202 20.05 -17.76 15.30
C TYR A 202 21.37 -17.22 15.86
N GLN A 203 22.29 -18.13 16.19
CA GLN A 203 23.67 -17.82 16.58
C GLN A 203 24.62 -18.54 15.62
N LEU A 204 25.50 -17.80 14.95
CA LEU A 204 26.39 -18.33 13.91
C LEU A 204 27.85 -17.93 14.15
N PHE A 205 28.75 -18.78 13.68
CA PHE A 205 30.20 -18.54 13.68
C PHE A 205 30.69 -18.32 12.24
N GLN A 206 31.17 -19.39 11.58
CA GLN A 206 31.64 -19.34 10.19
C GLN A 206 30.70 -20.05 9.19
N ASP A 207 30.02 -21.11 9.63
CA ASP A 207 29.24 -21.96 8.72
C ASP A 207 27.86 -21.38 8.42
N SER A 208 27.46 -21.50 7.15
CA SER A 208 26.11 -21.15 6.71
C SER A 208 25.07 -22.08 7.31
N LEU A 209 23.96 -21.52 7.77
CA LEU A 209 22.83 -22.28 8.30
C LEU A 209 21.69 -22.30 7.29
N MET A 210 21.13 -23.47 7.03
CA MET A 210 19.92 -23.64 6.24
C MET A 210 18.74 -23.91 7.18
N ASP A 211 17.65 -23.19 7.00
CA ASP A 211 16.38 -23.42 7.71
C ASP A 211 15.19 -23.21 6.77
N LYS A 212 13.99 -23.52 7.24
CA LYS A 212 12.75 -23.40 6.48
C LYS A 212 11.60 -22.85 7.30
N LEU A 213 10.73 -22.12 6.62
CA LEU A 213 9.42 -21.70 7.11
C LEU A 213 8.33 -22.57 6.46
N THR A 214 7.31 -22.95 7.21
CA THR A 214 6.20 -23.73 6.68
C THR A 214 5.04 -22.80 6.32
N LEU A 215 4.85 -22.55 5.03
CA LEU A 215 3.73 -21.78 4.51
C LEU A 215 2.54 -22.71 4.26
N THR A 216 1.35 -22.32 4.71
CA THR A 216 0.12 -23.11 4.57
C THR A 216 -1.01 -22.29 3.96
N LYS A 217 -1.85 -22.92 3.14
CA LYS A 217 -3.06 -22.31 2.55
C LYS A 217 -4.32 -22.94 3.14
N ASN A 218 -5.35 -22.12 3.39
CA ASN A 218 -6.61 -22.59 3.97
C ASN A 218 -7.48 -23.39 2.97
N GLN A 219 -7.35 -23.11 1.67
CA GLN A 219 -8.21 -23.67 0.63
C GLN A 219 -7.46 -23.81 -0.71
N TRP A 220 -8.09 -24.50 -1.66
CA TRP A 220 -7.60 -24.64 -3.03
C TRP A 220 -7.78 -23.33 -3.80
N GLY A 221 -7.12 -23.17 -4.96
CA GLY A 221 -7.23 -21.99 -5.81
C GLY A 221 -5.90 -21.48 -6.34
N TYR A 222 -5.96 -20.47 -7.19
CA TYR A 222 -4.79 -19.80 -7.73
C TYR A 222 -4.16 -18.85 -6.69
N VAL A 223 -2.84 -18.96 -6.51
CA VAL A 223 -2.06 -18.09 -5.63
C VAL A 223 -0.70 -17.83 -6.26
N GLU A 224 -0.28 -16.57 -6.27
CA GLU A 224 1.06 -16.13 -6.62
C GLU A 224 1.72 -15.48 -5.39
N ILE A 225 2.81 -16.09 -4.91
CA ILE A 225 3.54 -15.64 -3.72
C ILE A 225 4.94 -15.21 -4.11
N LYS A 226 5.32 -14.00 -3.71
CA LYS A 226 6.68 -13.46 -3.83
C LYS A 226 7.36 -13.41 -2.47
N VAL A 227 8.51 -14.07 -2.36
CA VAL A 227 9.35 -14.05 -1.15
C VAL A 227 10.53 -13.11 -1.36
N SER A 228 10.75 -12.21 -0.40
CA SER A 228 11.80 -11.19 -0.44
C SER A 228 12.37 -10.91 0.95
N THR A 229 13.52 -10.23 1.01
CA THR A 229 14.21 -9.88 2.26
C THR A 229 14.84 -8.49 2.14
N ASP A 230 14.97 -7.78 3.26
CA ASP A 230 15.76 -6.55 3.39
C ASP A 230 17.23 -6.79 3.74
N ALA A 231 17.59 -8.02 4.09
CA ALA A 231 18.91 -8.37 4.59
C ALA A 231 19.71 -9.22 3.60
N GLU A 232 20.90 -8.75 3.23
CA GLU A 232 21.81 -9.43 2.28
C GLU A 232 22.31 -10.80 2.76
N PHE A 233 22.32 -11.05 4.07
CA PHE A 233 22.76 -12.31 4.67
C PHE A 233 21.71 -13.43 4.59
N ILE A 234 20.50 -13.14 4.11
CA ILE A 234 19.43 -14.13 3.92
C ILE A 234 19.30 -14.41 2.41
N GLN A 235 19.36 -15.68 2.02
CA GLN A 235 19.23 -16.11 0.63
C GLN A 235 18.13 -17.15 0.48
N PHE A 236 17.23 -16.95 -0.49
CA PHE A 236 16.18 -17.90 -0.82
C PHE A 236 16.58 -18.78 -1.99
N GLU A 237 16.18 -20.05 -1.93
CA GLU A 237 16.29 -20.96 -3.08
C GLU A 237 15.26 -20.57 -4.16
N GLN A 238 14.03 -20.24 -3.75
CA GLN A 238 12.96 -19.81 -4.64
C GLN A 238 12.35 -18.48 -4.15
N LYS A 239 12.23 -17.52 -5.07
CA LYS A 239 11.65 -16.19 -4.79
C LYS A 239 10.19 -16.07 -5.21
N PHE A 240 9.71 -16.96 -6.07
CA PHE A 240 8.34 -17.00 -6.57
C PHE A 240 7.79 -18.41 -6.34
N ILE A 241 6.64 -18.50 -5.68
CA ILE A 241 5.98 -19.74 -5.34
C ILE A 241 4.56 -19.68 -5.92
N TRP A 242 4.23 -20.66 -6.76
CA TRP A 242 2.91 -20.81 -7.36
C TRP A 242 2.08 -21.81 -6.55
N GLY A 243 0.75 -21.66 -6.60
CA GLY A 243 -0.20 -22.53 -5.89
C GLY A 243 -0.01 -24.04 -6.15
N ASP A 244 0.48 -24.41 -7.34
CA ASP A 244 0.72 -25.79 -7.78
C ASP A 244 1.93 -26.44 -7.11
N PHE A 245 2.83 -25.65 -6.51
CA PHE A 245 4.02 -26.18 -5.82
C PHE A 245 3.71 -26.70 -4.41
N PHE A 246 2.50 -26.43 -3.90
CA PHE A 246 2.08 -26.90 -2.58
C PHE A 246 1.83 -28.41 -2.60
N LEU A 247 2.43 -29.12 -1.64
CA LEU A 247 2.11 -30.53 -1.39
C LEU A 247 0.91 -30.57 -0.44
N GLY A 248 -0.27 -30.81 -1.01
CA GLY A 248 -1.54 -30.59 -0.30
C GLY A 248 -1.74 -29.10 -0.02
N ASN A 249 -1.71 -28.72 1.26
CA ASN A 249 -1.90 -27.35 1.70
C ASN A 249 -0.63 -26.70 2.26
N SER A 250 0.53 -27.34 2.16
CA SER A 250 1.76 -26.85 2.77
C SER A 250 2.93 -26.75 1.78
N TYR A 251 3.75 -25.73 1.96
CA TYR A 251 4.96 -25.49 1.18
C TYR A 251 6.12 -25.07 2.10
N PRO A 252 7.28 -25.76 2.06
CA PRO A 252 8.46 -25.39 2.83
C PRO A 252 9.25 -24.28 2.10
N VAL A 253 9.24 -23.07 2.64
CA VAL A 253 10.05 -21.94 2.16
C VAL A 253 11.46 -22.06 2.74
N SER A 254 12.37 -22.66 1.97
CA SER A 254 13.79 -22.84 2.35
C SER A 254 14.61 -21.56 2.16
N PHE A 255 15.46 -21.25 3.15
CA PHE A 255 16.41 -20.14 3.08
C PHE A 255 17.73 -20.48 3.77
N VAL A 256 18.80 -19.80 3.34
CA VAL A 256 20.16 -19.94 3.85
C VAL A 256 20.60 -18.63 4.47
N ILE A 257 21.18 -18.70 5.67
CA ILE A 257 21.84 -17.59 6.36
C ILE A 257 23.34 -17.72 6.14
N ASP A 258 23.94 -16.70 5.51
CA ASP A 258 25.38 -16.64 5.23
C ASP A 258 26.11 -15.71 6.23
N PRO A 259 26.87 -16.25 7.20
CA PRO A 259 27.65 -15.46 8.14
C PRO A 259 28.64 -14.51 7.48
N LYS A 260 29.15 -14.82 6.28
CA LYS A 260 30.16 -13.98 5.61
C LYS A 260 29.61 -12.60 5.27
N LYS A 261 28.29 -12.49 5.04
CA LYS A 261 27.58 -11.24 4.76
C LYS A 261 27.04 -10.54 6.01
N MET A 262 27.27 -11.10 7.19
CA MET A 262 26.87 -10.51 8.46
C MET A 262 27.99 -9.68 9.09
N ARG A 263 27.63 -8.59 9.78
CA ARG A 263 28.55 -7.88 10.69
C ARG A 263 28.74 -8.69 11.96
N TYR A 264 29.85 -8.48 12.66
CA TYR A 264 30.03 -9.06 14.00
C TYR A 264 29.05 -8.42 15.00
N GLY A 265 28.45 -9.23 15.87
CA GLY A 265 27.38 -8.83 16.78
C GLY A 265 25.97 -9.19 16.28
N ASN A 266 24.98 -8.38 16.66
CA ASN A 266 23.57 -8.60 16.32
C ASN A 266 23.26 -8.05 14.92
N ASN A 267 22.63 -8.86 14.09
CA ASN A 267 22.13 -8.51 12.77
C ASN A 267 20.62 -8.79 12.74
N TYR A 268 19.87 -7.89 12.14
CA TYR A 268 18.42 -8.00 12.00
C TYR A 268 18.07 -8.04 10.52
N GLY A 269 17.07 -8.84 10.17
CA GLY A 269 16.52 -8.91 8.83
C GLY A 269 15.05 -9.29 8.91
N ARG A 270 14.33 -9.08 7.81
CA ARG A 270 12.91 -9.41 7.67
C ARG A 270 12.71 -10.18 6.39
N ILE A 271 11.96 -11.27 6.49
CA ILE A 271 11.44 -12.00 5.34
C ILE A 271 10.02 -11.51 5.08
N TRP A 272 9.76 -11.06 3.86
CA TRP A 272 8.42 -10.70 3.39
C TRP A 272 7.90 -11.75 2.44
N ILE A 273 6.72 -12.30 2.76
CA ILE A 273 5.95 -13.18 1.89
C ILE A 273 4.75 -12.36 1.43
N LYS A 274 4.76 -11.95 0.17
CA LYS A 274 3.80 -11.03 -0.41
C LYS A 274 2.91 -11.74 -1.42
N THR A 275 1.62 -11.55 -1.30
CA THR A 275 0.64 -11.77 -2.37
C THR A 275 0.09 -10.42 -2.81
N ILE A 276 -0.80 -10.41 -3.80
CA ILE A 276 -1.55 -9.18 -4.13
C ILE A 276 -2.43 -8.74 -2.97
N HIS A 277 -2.90 -9.67 -2.13
CA HIS A 277 -3.89 -9.40 -1.09
C HIS A 277 -3.28 -9.06 0.28
N GLU A 278 -2.14 -9.65 0.62
CA GLU A 278 -1.55 -9.54 1.96
C GLU A 278 -0.01 -9.58 1.95
N THR A 279 0.61 -9.08 3.01
CA THR A 279 2.05 -9.17 3.24
C THR A 279 2.33 -9.72 4.63
N ILE A 280 2.85 -10.94 4.70
CA ILE A 280 3.28 -11.59 5.95
C ILE A 280 4.75 -11.24 6.18
N THR A 281 5.08 -10.73 7.36
CA THR A 281 6.45 -10.35 7.76
C THR A 281 6.97 -11.29 8.85
N VAL A 282 8.15 -11.87 8.63
CA VAL A 282 8.87 -12.69 9.60
C VAL A 282 10.15 -11.99 10.02
N ASP A 283 10.29 -11.68 11.30
CA ASP A 283 11.50 -11.03 11.84
C ASP A 283 12.59 -12.07 12.13
N ILE A 284 13.80 -11.80 11.66
CA ILE A 284 14.99 -12.64 11.87
C ILE A 284 16.06 -11.86 12.63
N LYS A 285 16.59 -12.48 13.68
CA LYS A 285 17.72 -11.95 14.46
C LYS A 285 18.86 -12.97 14.49
N CYS A 286 20.00 -12.59 13.93
CA CYS A 286 21.19 -13.44 13.86
C CYS A 286 22.36 -12.81 14.61
N THR A 287 23.05 -13.58 15.45
CA THR A 287 24.23 -13.12 16.20
C THR A 287 25.49 -13.79 15.65
N ARG A 288 26.48 -13.01 15.19
CA ARG A 288 27.78 -13.51 14.72
C ARG A 288 28.91 -13.20 15.71
N ARG A 289 29.67 -14.23 16.12
CA ARG A 289 30.85 -14.10 17.02
C ARG A 289 32.18 -14.35 16.27
N ARG A 290 33.30 -13.80 16.75
CA ARG A 290 34.67 -14.08 16.24
C ARG A 290 35.27 -15.28 16.98
N GLU A 291 36.05 -16.12 16.31
CA GLU A 291 36.80 -17.24 16.92
C GLU A 291 38.00 -16.78 17.78
N LEU A 292 38.51 -15.57 17.56
CA LEU A 292 39.69 -15.02 18.26
C LEU A 292 39.28 -13.99 19.33
N GLU A 293 38.61 -14.43 20.41
CA GLU A 293 38.25 -13.56 21.54
C GLU A 293 38.99 -13.93 22.85
N GLU A 294 40.26 -14.33 22.79
CA GLU A 294 41.09 -14.44 24.02
C GLU A 294 42.10 -13.28 24.19
N ASP A 295 42.73 -12.75 23.12
CA ASP A 295 43.74 -11.67 23.26
C ASP A 295 43.21 -10.22 23.03
N GLU A 296 42.11 -10.01 22.28
CA GLU A 296 41.48 -8.66 22.16
C GLU A 296 40.74 -8.23 23.44
N GLY A 297 40.57 -9.13 24.41
CA GLY A 297 39.85 -8.87 25.66
C GLY A 297 40.49 -7.74 26.47
N LEU A 298 41.80 -7.74 26.64
CA LEU A 298 42.51 -6.81 27.53
C LEU A 298 42.51 -5.37 27.00
N VAL A 299 42.80 -5.18 25.70
CA VAL A 299 42.79 -3.85 25.05
C VAL A 299 41.36 -3.30 25.00
N ARG A 300 40.36 -4.13 24.67
CA ARG A 300 38.94 -3.73 24.64
C ARG A 300 38.39 -3.44 26.04
N LEU A 301 38.81 -4.18 27.06
CA LEU A 301 38.51 -3.91 28.47
C LEU A 301 39.13 -2.58 28.93
N SER A 302 40.35 -2.27 28.51
CA SER A 302 41.03 -1.01 28.80
C SER A 302 40.31 0.19 28.17
N TYR A 303 40.03 0.18 26.86
CA TYR A 303 39.24 1.22 26.18
C TYR A 303 37.83 1.38 26.77
N LYS A 304 37.16 0.28 27.11
CA LYS A 304 35.85 0.31 27.77
C LYS A 304 35.92 0.96 29.15
N SER A 305 37.01 0.76 29.88
CA SER A 305 37.22 1.37 31.20
C SER A 305 37.50 2.86 31.09
N PHE A 306 38.33 3.31 30.14
CA PHE A 306 38.51 4.74 29.85
C PHE A 306 37.23 5.44 29.40
N TYR A 307 36.45 4.80 28.53
CA TYR A 307 35.15 5.32 28.11
C TYR A 307 34.18 5.45 29.30
N LYS A 308 34.12 4.43 30.17
CA LYS A 308 33.31 4.47 31.40
C LYS A 308 33.76 5.59 32.33
N LEU A 309 35.06 5.78 32.52
CA LEU A 309 35.61 6.87 33.35
C LEU A 309 35.29 8.25 32.77
N GLY A 310 35.51 8.45 31.47
CA GLY A 310 35.16 9.71 30.80
C GLY A 310 33.67 10.03 30.90
N ARG A 311 32.80 9.03 30.73
CA ARG A 311 31.36 9.19 30.93
C ARG A 311 30.99 9.47 32.39
N ASN A 312 31.63 8.80 33.34
CA ASN A 312 31.41 9.04 34.77
C ASN A 312 31.82 10.46 35.18
N TYR A 313 32.96 10.94 34.66
CA TYR A 313 33.43 12.31 34.83
C TYR A 313 32.43 13.33 34.28
N LEU A 314 31.95 13.14 33.05
CA LEU A 314 30.95 14.03 32.46
C LEU A 314 29.64 14.01 33.24
N ASN A 315 29.17 12.84 33.69
CA ASN A 315 27.98 12.76 34.54
C ASN A 315 28.14 13.55 35.85
N TYR A 316 29.33 13.49 36.46
CA TYR A 316 29.61 14.27 37.66
C TYR A 316 29.60 15.77 37.37
N LYS A 317 30.29 16.20 36.31
CA LYS A 317 30.35 17.62 35.91
C LYS A 317 29.01 18.19 35.46
N LEU A 318 28.16 17.37 34.84
CA LEU A 318 26.79 17.72 34.46
C LEU A 318 25.80 17.62 35.63
N ASN A 319 26.26 17.39 36.87
CA ASN A 319 25.43 17.20 38.07
C ASN A 319 24.41 16.05 37.99
N ASN A 320 24.62 15.07 37.10
CA ASN A 320 23.78 13.86 37.00
C ASN A 320 24.05 12.86 38.13
N ILE A 321 25.23 12.92 38.74
CA ILE A 321 25.62 12.11 39.89
C ILE A 321 26.31 12.99 40.93
N ASN A 322 26.16 12.64 42.20
CA ASN A 322 26.83 13.34 43.30
C ASN A 322 28.30 12.90 43.43
N HIS A 323 29.05 13.64 44.25
CA HIS A 323 30.48 13.45 44.48
C HIS A 323 30.84 12.04 45.00
N GLU A 324 30.07 11.52 45.96
CA GLU A 324 30.31 10.20 46.55
C GLU A 324 30.13 9.07 45.52
N LYS A 325 29.08 9.16 44.69
CA LYS A 325 28.81 8.18 43.62
C LYS A 325 29.87 8.24 42.54
N TYR A 326 30.32 9.44 42.15
CA TYR A 326 31.42 9.61 41.20
C TYR A 326 32.69 8.89 41.66
N ILE A 327 33.08 9.09 42.92
CA ILE A 327 34.26 8.44 43.52
C ILE A 327 34.05 6.93 43.59
N GLY A 328 32.91 6.46 44.09
CA GLY A 328 32.61 5.04 44.25
C GLY A 328 32.63 4.27 42.92
N ASP A 329 31.96 4.81 41.90
CA ASP A 329 31.92 4.20 40.56
C ASP A 329 33.30 4.26 39.88
N SER A 330 34.04 5.36 40.03
CA SER A 330 35.41 5.47 39.48
C SER A 330 36.36 4.47 40.12
N ARG A 331 36.31 4.27 41.45
CA ARG A 331 37.11 3.25 42.16
C ARG A 331 36.79 1.84 41.67
N ARG A 332 35.51 1.52 41.47
CA ARG A 332 35.10 0.21 40.91
C ARG A 332 35.60 0.00 39.49
N ILE A 333 35.50 1.02 38.64
CA ILE A 333 35.99 0.96 37.25
C ILE A 333 37.50 0.77 37.25
N ILE A 334 38.25 1.55 38.03
CA ILE A 334 39.72 1.44 38.14
C ILE A 334 40.13 0.09 38.72
N ALA A 335 39.42 -0.43 39.73
CA ALA A 335 39.71 -1.76 40.30
C ALA A 335 39.55 -2.88 39.26
N SER A 336 38.60 -2.73 38.32
CA SER A 336 38.39 -3.69 37.22
C SER A 336 39.38 -3.54 36.06
N MET A 337 40.30 -2.58 36.09
CA MET A 337 41.37 -2.46 35.11
C MET A 337 42.44 -3.53 35.35
N VAL A 338 42.92 -4.10 34.24
CA VAL A 338 44.03 -5.06 34.19
C VAL A 338 45.26 -4.44 34.86
N GLU A 339 45.95 -5.21 35.68
CA GLU A 339 47.22 -4.80 36.27
C GLU A 339 48.35 -5.16 35.33
N ASP A 340 49.02 -4.13 34.81
CA ASP A 340 50.28 -4.25 34.11
C ASP A 340 51.36 -3.55 34.96
N PRO A 341 52.41 -4.27 35.40
CA PRO A 341 53.50 -3.70 36.21
C PRO A 341 54.24 -2.54 35.55
N GLU A 342 54.21 -2.44 34.22
CA GLU A 342 54.87 -1.37 33.45
C GLU A 342 53.92 -0.22 33.08
N ASP A 343 52.61 -0.36 33.26
CA ASP A 343 51.62 0.69 33.01
C ASP A 343 51.25 1.48 34.27
N PHE A 344 51.75 2.71 34.36
CA PHE A 344 51.46 3.63 35.46
C PHE A 344 50.04 4.22 35.41
N THR A 345 49.23 3.95 34.37
CA THR A 345 47.93 4.60 34.17
C THR A 345 46.94 4.31 35.28
N LYS A 346 46.81 3.05 35.72
CA LYS A 346 45.89 2.64 36.80
C LYS A 346 46.22 3.38 38.11
N GLY A 347 47.50 3.47 38.43
CA GLY A 347 47.98 4.17 39.62
C GLY A 347 47.71 5.68 39.56
N LEU A 348 48.00 6.33 38.42
CA LEU A 348 47.73 7.77 38.27
C LEU A 348 46.25 8.12 38.36
N LEU A 349 45.38 7.30 37.75
CA LEU A 349 43.93 7.46 37.86
C LEU A 349 43.44 7.26 39.30
N LEU A 350 43.98 6.28 40.02
CA LEU A 350 43.65 6.06 41.42
C LEU A 350 44.10 7.26 42.27
N THR A 351 45.31 7.77 42.07
CA THR A 351 45.82 8.97 42.75
C THR A 351 44.92 10.17 42.52
N TYR A 352 44.49 10.42 41.28
CA TYR A 352 43.52 11.48 40.97
C TYR A 352 42.23 11.35 41.78
N ILE A 353 41.65 10.14 41.86
CA ILE A 353 40.43 9.88 42.63
C ILE A 353 40.67 10.04 44.14
N GLU A 354 41.82 9.58 44.67
CA GLU A 354 42.14 9.74 46.10
C GLU A 354 42.35 11.22 46.48
N ILE A 355 43.00 12.02 45.62
CA ILE A 355 43.13 13.48 45.77
C ILE A 355 41.74 14.13 45.83
N ILE A 356 40.86 13.82 44.86
CA ILE A 356 39.50 14.39 44.82
C ILE A 356 38.65 13.95 46.00
N SER A 357 38.82 12.71 46.48
CA SER A 357 38.09 12.19 47.64
C SER A 357 38.54 12.77 48.98
N GLY A 358 39.60 13.58 49.01
CA GLY A 358 40.16 14.17 50.23
C GLY A 358 41.00 13.18 51.08
N ASN A 359 41.36 12.02 50.54
CA ASN A 359 42.14 11.01 51.25
C ASN A 359 43.65 11.28 51.14
N ILE A 360 44.09 12.35 51.81
CA ILE A 360 45.44 12.93 51.68
C ILE A 360 46.54 11.88 51.91
N LYS A 361 46.41 11.05 52.96
CA LYS A 361 47.42 10.04 53.33
C LYS A 361 47.68 9.02 52.21
N LYS A 362 46.62 8.55 51.55
CA LYS A 362 46.72 7.56 50.47
C LYS A 362 47.21 8.20 49.17
N ALA A 363 46.80 9.43 48.89
CA ALA A 363 47.29 10.19 47.74
C ALA A 363 48.79 10.50 47.86
N GLU A 364 49.27 10.87 49.05
CA GLU A 364 50.69 11.16 49.34
C GLU A 364 51.57 9.91 49.14
N LEU A 365 51.11 8.76 49.65
CA LEU A 365 51.82 7.49 49.48
C LEU A 365 51.96 7.11 48.00
N LEU A 366 50.87 7.18 47.24
CA LEU A 366 50.88 6.87 45.80
C LEU A 366 51.75 7.88 45.02
N LEU A 367 51.71 9.17 45.36
CA LEU A 367 52.57 10.18 44.75
C LEU A 367 54.06 9.92 45.03
N GLY A 368 54.40 9.52 46.26
CA GLY A 368 55.77 9.18 46.65
C GLY A 368 56.34 8.00 45.86
N GLU A 369 55.53 6.99 45.55
CA GLU A 369 55.92 5.87 44.68
C GLU A 369 56.25 6.32 43.25
N PHE A 370 55.51 7.30 42.71
CA PHE A 370 55.80 7.89 41.40
C PHE A 370 57.05 8.76 41.42
N THR A 371 57.30 9.53 42.49
CA THR A 371 58.52 10.33 42.63
C THR A 371 59.78 9.47 42.58
N GLN A 372 59.77 8.29 43.22
CA GLN A 372 60.90 7.35 43.17
C GLN A 372 61.11 6.75 41.77
N LYS A 373 60.06 6.70 40.93
CA LYS A 373 60.06 6.12 39.58
C LYS A 373 59.99 7.18 38.47
N GLU A 374 60.23 8.45 38.77
CA GLU A 374 60.00 9.58 37.86
C GLU A 374 60.77 9.45 36.53
N VAL A 375 62.02 8.96 36.58
CA VAL A 375 62.86 8.75 35.39
C VAL A 375 62.28 7.64 34.49
N LEU A 376 61.73 6.57 35.07
CA LEU A 376 61.05 5.50 34.33
C LEU A 376 59.75 6.01 33.71
N LEU A 377 58.98 6.80 34.46
CA LEU A 377 57.72 7.38 34.01
C LEU A 377 57.92 8.30 32.79
N LYS A 378 58.95 9.16 32.83
CA LYS A 378 59.33 10.06 31.73
C LYS A 378 59.78 9.32 30.47
N ARG A 379 60.42 8.15 30.63
CA ARG A 379 60.82 7.28 29.49
C ARG A 379 59.65 6.49 28.91
N SER A 380 58.69 6.10 29.75
CA SER A 380 57.54 5.27 29.35
C SER A 380 56.55 6.04 28.47
N SER A 381 56.11 7.22 28.92
CA SER A 381 55.10 8.01 28.22
C SER A 381 55.13 9.46 28.68
N ILE A 382 55.26 10.37 27.71
CA ILE A 382 55.22 11.82 27.96
C ILE A 382 53.88 12.21 28.59
N LEU A 383 52.79 11.58 28.16
CA LEU A 383 51.45 11.82 28.70
C LEU A 383 51.35 11.43 30.19
N LEU A 384 51.86 10.25 30.56
CA LEU A 384 51.82 9.79 31.95
C LEU A 384 52.69 10.66 32.85
N TYR A 385 53.85 11.08 32.35
CA TYR A 385 54.72 12.02 33.06
C TYR A 385 54.06 13.38 33.29
N CYS A 386 53.43 13.95 32.25
CA CYS A 386 52.65 15.18 32.40
C CYS A 386 51.44 15.00 33.33
N GLY A 387 50.79 13.83 33.30
CA GLY A 387 49.73 13.48 34.24
C GLY A 387 50.22 13.44 35.69
N TYR A 388 51.38 12.86 35.96
CA TYR A 388 52.02 12.90 37.28
C TYR A 388 52.31 14.33 37.74
N LEU A 389 52.91 15.17 36.89
CA LEU A 389 53.17 16.59 37.21
C LEU A 389 51.87 17.33 37.52
N TYR A 390 50.81 17.06 36.76
CA TYR A 390 49.48 17.63 37.00
C TYR A 390 48.92 17.23 38.37
N LEU A 391 49.01 15.95 38.76
CA LEU A 391 48.56 15.46 40.07
C LEU A 391 49.39 16.03 41.22
N ARG A 392 50.71 16.19 41.01
CA ARG A 392 51.62 16.82 41.98
C ARG A 392 51.21 18.27 42.24
N ALA A 393 50.96 19.05 41.18
CA ALA A 393 50.47 20.42 41.28
C ALA A 393 49.10 20.50 41.98
N LEU A 394 48.20 19.55 41.70
CA LEU A 394 46.87 19.49 42.35
C LEU A 394 46.93 19.18 43.85
N PHE A 395 47.85 18.32 44.26
CA PHE A 395 47.97 17.86 45.65
C PHE A 395 48.61 18.90 46.56
N TYR A 396 49.78 19.43 46.18
CA TYR A 396 50.53 20.37 47.03
C TYR A 396 49.95 21.78 47.03
N LYS A 397 49.21 22.17 45.98
CA LYS A 397 48.58 23.49 45.80
C LYS A 397 49.54 24.69 45.94
N ASP A 398 50.85 24.46 45.83
CA ASP A 398 51.88 25.48 45.83
C ASP A 398 51.98 26.14 44.45
N GLU A 399 51.99 27.47 44.42
CA GLU A 399 52.08 28.26 43.19
C GLU A 399 53.38 28.02 42.42
N THR A 400 54.50 27.79 43.11
CA THR A 400 55.78 27.49 42.47
C THR A 400 55.76 26.15 41.74
N ILE A 401 55.19 25.12 42.38
CA ILE A 401 55.05 23.78 41.80
C ILE A 401 54.07 23.78 40.62
N LYS A 402 52.99 24.57 40.71
CA LYS A 402 52.05 24.76 39.59
C LYS A 402 52.73 25.41 38.39
N ASP A 403 53.48 26.49 38.61
CA ASP A 403 54.16 27.23 37.55
C ASP A 403 55.20 26.33 36.84
N GLU A 404 56.06 25.63 37.59
CA GLU A 404 57.03 24.68 37.04
C GLU A 404 56.37 23.53 36.25
N ALA A 405 55.27 22.97 36.77
CA ALA A 405 54.51 21.93 36.09
C ALA A 405 53.87 22.47 34.80
N SER A 406 53.31 23.68 34.82
CA SER A 406 52.68 24.31 33.67
C SER A 406 53.69 24.63 32.55
N GLU A 407 54.86 25.17 32.88
CA GLU A 407 55.92 25.45 31.90
C GLU A 407 56.43 24.15 31.25
N THR A 408 56.61 23.10 32.05
CA THR A 408 57.06 21.80 31.55
C THR A 408 56.03 21.17 30.62
N ILE A 409 54.75 21.14 31.01
CA ILE A 409 53.66 20.57 30.20
C ILE A 409 53.48 21.38 28.92
N ARG A 410 53.52 22.72 29.00
CA ARG A 410 53.43 23.60 27.83
C ARG A 410 54.58 23.37 26.87
N GLY A 411 55.80 23.24 27.39
CA GLY A 411 56.98 22.93 26.59
C GLY A 411 56.85 21.63 25.79
N PHE A 412 56.20 20.60 26.33
CA PHE A 412 55.90 19.37 25.57
C PHE A 412 54.77 19.55 24.56
N TYR A 413 53.72 20.28 24.94
CA TYR A 413 52.58 20.55 24.07
C TYR A 413 52.99 21.35 22.81
N GLU A 414 53.78 22.41 22.97
CA GLU A 414 54.23 23.29 21.88
C GLU A 414 55.34 22.66 21.01
N LYS A 415 56.19 21.79 21.57
CA LYS A 415 57.34 21.17 20.85
C LYS A 415 56.99 19.89 20.08
N GLY A 416 55.71 19.57 19.89
CA GLY A 416 55.29 18.51 18.96
C GLY A 416 54.47 17.36 19.56
N TYR A 417 53.94 17.49 20.78
CA TYR A 417 52.97 16.52 21.35
C TYR A 417 51.61 17.18 21.67
N PRO A 418 50.80 17.56 20.66
CA PRO A 418 49.54 18.26 20.86
C PRO A 418 48.39 17.31 21.24
N ASP A 419 48.53 16.57 22.35
CA ASP A 419 47.45 15.71 22.88
C ASP A 419 46.41 16.53 23.67
N TRP A 420 45.12 16.29 23.40
CA TRP A 420 44.02 17.02 24.03
C TRP A 420 44.00 16.93 25.57
N ARG A 421 44.56 15.86 26.17
CA ARG A 421 44.66 15.71 27.63
C ARG A 421 45.69 16.65 28.22
N LEU A 422 46.78 16.93 27.49
CA LEU A 422 47.78 17.92 27.90
C LEU A 422 47.17 19.33 27.86
N LEU A 423 46.39 19.64 26.81
CA LEU A 423 45.62 20.88 26.79
C LEU A 423 44.68 20.95 28.00
N TRP A 424 43.96 19.87 28.31
CA TRP A 424 43.08 19.85 29.49
C TRP A 424 43.84 20.07 30.81
N PHE A 425 45.05 19.53 30.98
CA PHE A 425 45.89 19.86 32.14
C PHE A 425 46.26 21.34 32.20
N LEU A 426 46.67 21.92 31.07
CA LEU A 426 47.03 23.34 30.97
C LEU A 426 45.83 24.25 31.26
N LEU A 427 44.64 23.95 30.73
CA LEU A 427 43.41 24.71 31.00
C LEU A 427 43.05 24.80 32.49
N ASN A 428 43.52 23.83 33.30
CA ASN A 428 43.26 23.75 34.74
C ASN A 428 44.43 24.25 35.63
N LEU A 429 45.66 24.35 35.11
CA LEU A 429 46.84 24.71 35.90
C LEU A 429 47.47 26.05 35.53
N ASP A 430 47.42 26.42 34.25
CA ASP A 430 48.26 27.46 33.70
C ASP A 430 47.57 28.83 33.77
N LYS A 431 48.20 29.76 34.50
CA LYS A 431 47.74 31.14 34.69
C LYS A 431 47.52 31.90 33.39
N HIS A 432 48.16 31.51 32.28
CA HIS A 432 47.98 32.16 30.98
C HIS A 432 46.56 32.01 30.44
N TYR A 433 45.84 30.98 30.89
CA TYR A 433 44.44 30.76 30.56
C TYR A 433 43.49 31.38 31.60
N GLU A 434 43.98 31.80 32.77
CA GLU A 434 43.18 32.57 33.73
C GLU A 434 42.95 33.97 33.17
N GLY A 435 41.69 34.41 33.09
CA GLY A 435 41.36 35.72 32.51
C GLY A 435 40.96 35.68 31.03
N ASN A 436 41.60 34.85 30.21
CA ASN A 436 41.48 34.92 28.73
C ASN A 436 40.62 33.78 28.13
N ARG A 437 39.30 33.98 28.11
CA ARG A 437 38.31 32.99 27.64
C ARG A 437 38.41 32.75 26.13
N GLY A 438 38.70 33.80 25.37
CA GLY A 438 38.92 33.71 23.92
C GLY A 438 40.11 32.80 23.55
N LEU A 439 41.22 32.92 24.28
CA LEU A 439 42.40 32.06 24.08
C LEU A 439 42.09 30.58 24.39
N LYS A 440 41.40 30.31 25.52
CA LYS A 440 40.94 28.95 25.86
C LYS A 440 40.12 28.33 24.73
N LEU A 441 39.15 29.09 24.21
CA LEU A 441 38.26 28.64 23.15
C LEU A 441 39.01 28.38 21.83
N SER A 442 39.99 29.23 21.49
CA SER A 442 40.84 29.05 20.30
C SER A 442 41.65 27.76 20.36
N GLN A 443 42.29 27.49 21.50
CA GLN A 443 43.09 26.27 21.70
C GLN A 443 42.23 25.00 21.66
N ILE A 444 41.02 25.04 22.23
CA ILE A 444 40.06 23.93 22.12
C ILE A 444 39.63 23.71 20.66
N ARG A 445 39.42 24.79 19.89
CA ARG A 445 39.09 24.71 18.47
C ARG A 445 40.23 24.10 17.64
N GLU A 446 41.47 24.49 17.89
CA GLU A 446 42.66 23.92 17.22
C GLU A 446 42.72 22.39 17.43
N GLN A 447 42.43 21.92 18.65
CA GLN A 447 42.35 20.47 18.93
C GLN A 447 41.22 19.77 18.15
N PHE A 448 40.07 20.44 17.98
CA PHE A 448 38.98 19.91 17.16
C PHE A 448 39.37 19.82 15.68
N GLU A 449 40.01 20.86 15.15
CA GLU A 449 40.50 20.91 13.77
C GLU A 449 41.61 19.87 13.51
N ALA A 450 42.40 19.54 14.54
CA ALA A 450 43.36 18.43 14.53
C ALA A 450 42.70 17.03 14.63
N GLY A 451 41.36 16.94 14.69
CA GLY A 451 40.62 15.68 14.69
C GLY A 451 40.22 15.13 16.07
N CYS A 452 40.30 15.94 17.14
CA CYS A 452 39.84 15.54 18.47
C CYS A 452 38.34 15.77 18.66
N TYR A 453 37.60 14.71 18.99
CA TYR A 453 36.16 14.74 19.27
C TYR A 453 35.83 14.42 20.73
N SER A 454 36.72 14.76 21.67
CA SER A 454 36.54 14.49 23.11
C SER A 454 35.38 15.31 23.69
N PRO A 455 34.33 14.68 24.26
CA PRO A 455 33.21 15.42 24.86
C PRO A 455 33.59 16.24 26.09
N VAL A 456 34.74 15.96 26.71
CA VAL A 456 35.30 16.78 27.81
C VAL A 456 35.64 18.18 27.30
N LEU A 457 36.25 18.30 26.11
CA LEU A 457 36.55 19.61 25.54
C LEU A 457 35.29 20.36 25.10
N TYR A 458 34.25 19.64 24.66
CA TYR A 458 32.95 20.27 24.37
C TYR A 458 32.30 20.83 25.63
N TYR A 459 32.44 20.14 26.77
CA TYR A 459 31.98 20.65 28.06
C TYR A 459 32.73 21.94 28.44
N GLU A 460 34.06 21.98 28.34
CA GLU A 460 34.83 23.19 28.63
C GLU A 460 34.46 24.36 27.70
N ALA A 461 34.31 24.10 26.40
CA ALA A 461 33.86 25.10 25.43
C ALA A 461 32.44 25.61 25.74
N ALA A 462 31.54 24.73 26.18
CA ALA A 462 30.18 25.09 26.55
C ALA A 462 30.12 26.02 27.77
N LEU A 463 30.97 25.78 28.79
CA LEU A 463 31.08 26.68 29.93
C LEU A 463 31.54 28.07 29.51
N ILE A 464 32.53 28.15 28.62
CA ILE A 464 33.02 29.42 28.08
C ILE A 464 31.90 30.18 27.37
N TYR A 465 31.09 29.51 26.53
CA TYR A 465 29.95 30.16 25.89
C TYR A 465 28.88 30.61 26.88
N ASN A 466 28.62 29.84 27.94
CA ASN A 466 27.67 30.22 28.98
C ASN A 466 28.14 31.45 29.80
N GLU A 467 29.44 31.57 30.06
CA GLU A 467 30.02 32.74 30.73
C GLU A 467 30.05 33.97 29.82
N GLU A 468 30.42 33.78 28.55
CA GLU A 468 30.62 34.86 27.57
C GLU A 468 29.86 34.56 26.25
N PRO A 469 28.53 34.73 26.20
CA PRO A 469 27.72 34.38 25.03
C PRO A 469 28.10 35.11 23.74
N TYR A 470 28.69 36.31 23.85
CA TYR A 470 29.14 37.12 22.71
C TYR A 470 30.30 36.49 21.92
N LEU A 471 30.99 35.48 22.47
CA LEU A 471 32.01 34.72 21.74
C LEU A 471 31.38 33.80 20.67
N LEU A 472 30.10 33.45 20.81
CA LEU A 472 29.35 32.70 19.82
C LEU A 472 28.86 33.63 18.71
N ASN A 473 29.74 33.96 17.77
CA ASN A 473 29.43 34.85 16.65
C ASN A 473 28.94 34.12 15.39
N GLU A 474 29.36 32.87 15.20
CA GLU A 474 29.00 32.05 14.04
C GLU A 474 28.81 30.59 14.45
N ILE A 475 28.05 29.84 13.65
CA ILE A 475 27.87 28.40 13.83
C ILE A 475 28.57 27.69 12.66
N ASN A 476 29.80 27.22 12.91
CA ASN A 476 30.62 26.40 12.02
C ASN A 476 30.70 24.95 12.55
N SER A 477 31.60 24.13 12.01
CA SER A 477 31.71 22.70 12.35
C SER A 477 31.96 22.47 13.85
N PHE A 478 32.85 23.26 14.46
CA PHE A 478 33.17 23.20 15.88
C PHE A 478 31.98 23.57 16.77
N GLU A 479 31.38 24.76 16.56
CA GLU A 479 30.23 25.23 17.34
C GLU A 479 29.04 24.29 17.19
N THR A 480 28.83 23.75 15.99
CA THR A 480 27.78 22.77 15.74
C THR A 480 27.91 21.55 16.66
N GLN A 481 29.13 21.03 16.87
CA GLN A 481 29.35 19.89 17.77
C GLN A 481 29.23 20.28 19.24
N VAL A 482 29.82 21.41 19.65
CA VAL A 482 29.72 21.91 21.02
C VAL A 482 28.25 22.16 21.39
N LEU A 483 27.51 22.91 20.57
CA LEU A 483 26.10 23.23 20.82
C LEU A 483 25.22 21.97 20.78
N LYS A 484 25.47 21.01 19.89
CA LYS A 484 24.77 19.72 19.90
C LYS A 484 24.97 18.99 21.23
N PHE A 485 26.21 18.93 21.70
CA PHE A 485 26.55 18.32 22.98
C PHE A 485 25.84 19.07 24.12
N SER A 486 25.90 20.40 24.13
CA SER A 486 25.31 21.22 25.19
C SER A 486 23.78 21.15 25.24
N ILE A 487 23.10 21.23 24.10
CA ILE A 487 21.63 21.12 24.00
C ILE A 487 21.17 19.73 24.46
N LYS A 488 21.87 18.66 24.03
CA LYS A 488 21.51 17.29 24.42
C LYS A 488 21.61 17.06 25.93
N ASN A 489 22.54 17.75 26.60
CA ASN A 489 22.76 17.63 28.03
C ASN A 489 22.12 18.77 28.85
N SER A 490 21.25 19.59 28.24
CA SER A 490 20.59 20.73 28.91
C SER A 490 21.57 21.70 29.60
N LEU A 491 22.76 21.89 29.03
CA LEU A 491 23.85 22.66 29.62
C LEU A 491 23.79 24.16 29.31
N LEU A 492 23.05 24.57 28.29
CA LEU A 492 23.03 25.96 27.82
C LEU A 492 22.19 26.87 28.73
N THR A 493 22.68 28.10 28.95
CA THR A 493 21.90 29.19 29.55
C THR A 493 20.91 29.79 28.53
N LEU A 494 19.95 30.57 29.02
CA LEU A 494 18.99 31.26 28.16
C LEU A 494 19.69 32.21 27.18
N ASP A 495 20.72 32.93 27.62
CA ASP A 495 21.45 33.88 26.76
C ASP A 495 22.13 33.19 25.57
N VAL A 496 22.76 32.03 25.79
CA VAL A 496 23.37 31.25 24.69
C VAL A 496 22.30 30.64 23.80
N ALA A 497 21.16 30.20 24.36
CA ALA A 497 20.04 29.71 23.57
C ALA A 497 19.45 30.81 22.66
N MET A 498 19.36 32.04 23.15
CA MET A 498 18.93 33.20 22.36
C MET A 498 19.94 33.57 21.28
N GLN A 499 21.24 33.56 21.60
CA GLN A 499 22.30 33.78 20.62
C GLN A 499 22.30 32.71 19.51
N TYR A 500 22.15 31.44 19.89
CA TYR A 500 21.96 30.34 18.95
C TYR A 500 20.75 30.58 18.04
N THR A 501 19.62 30.95 18.62
CA THR A 501 18.37 31.24 17.91
C THR A 501 18.56 32.36 16.88
N TYR A 502 19.23 33.45 17.27
CA TYR A 502 19.58 34.56 16.38
C TYR A 502 20.45 34.10 15.20
N LEU A 503 21.51 33.33 15.45
CA LEU A 503 22.41 32.85 14.41
C LEU A 503 21.75 31.88 13.45
N VAL A 504 20.92 30.95 13.96
CA VAL A 504 20.15 30.03 13.11
C VAL A 504 19.16 30.80 12.24
N ASN A 505 18.49 31.83 12.80
CA ASN A 505 17.55 32.63 12.01
C ASN A 505 18.22 33.47 10.91
N ARG A 506 19.52 33.79 11.03
CA ARG A 506 20.29 34.46 9.95
C ARG A 506 20.74 33.52 8.84
N LYS A 507 20.73 32.19 9.04
CA LYS A 507 21.06 31.25 7.97
C LYS A 507 20.01 31.33 6.86
N LYS A 508 20.48 31.38 5.61
CA LYS A 508 19.63 31.45 4.40
C LYS A 508 18.94 30.13 4.10
N HIS A 509 19.59 29.00 4.40
CA HIS A 509 19.12 27.67 4.06
C HIS A 509 18.73 26.88 5.30
N TYR A 510 17.74 26.00 5.15
CA TYR A 510 17.34 25.05 6.17
C TYR A 510 18.47 24.06 6.50
N ASN A 511 18.67 23.81 7.78
CA ASN A 511 19.57 22.77 8.26
C ASN A 511 18.84 21.95 9.33
N ASP A 512 18.65 20.66 9.06
CA ASP A 512 17.88 19.75 9.92
C ASP A 512 18.44 19.62 11.33
N MET A 513 19.77 19.61 11.46
CA MET A 513 20.44 19.52 12.75
C MET A 513 20.22 20.79 13.59
N LEU A 514 20.26 21.97 12.95
CA LEU A 514 20.01 23.23 13.65
C LEU A 514 18.54 23.39 14.05
N TYR A 515 17.62 22.96 13.18
CA TYR A 515 16.20 22.89 13.47
C TYR A 515 15.91 21.99 14.69
N LYS A 516 16.46 20.78 14.72
CA LYS A 516 16.33 19.87 15.87
C LYS A 516 16.89 20.50 17.16
N GLY A 517 17.97 21.27 17.06
CA GLY A 517 18.51 22.06 18.16
C GLY A 517 17.50 23.07 18.71
N LEU A 518 16.88 23.88 17.84
CA LEU A 518 15.83 24.83 18.23
C LEU A 518 14.64 24.14 18.90
N VAL A 519 14.19 23.01 18.37
CA VAL A 519 13.09 22.22 18.95
C VAL A 519 13.41 21.75 20.37
N MET A 520 14.63 21.26 20.61
CA MET A 520 15.06 20.86 21.95
C MET A 520 15.17 22.07 22.88
N LEU A 521 15.70 23.19 22.39
CA LEU A 521 15.78 24.43 23.17
C LEU A 521 14.41 24.98 23.54
N TYR A 522 13.42 24.92 22.66
CA TYR A 522 12.07 25.38 22.97
C TYR A 522 11.42 24.54 24.09
N LYS A 523 11.71 23.24 24.15
CA LYS A 523 11.26 22.38 25.25
C LYS A 523 11.89 22.76 26.60
N GLN A 524 13.13 23.26 26.57
CA GLN A 524 13.84 23.72 27.77
C GLN A 524 13.43 25.15 28.15
N PHE A 525 13.24 26.01 27.16
CA PHE A 525 12.95 27.44 27.27
C PHE A 525 11.82 27.81 26.28
N PRO A 526 10.54 27.83 26.71
CA PRO A 526 9.41 28.11 25.84
C PRO A 526 9.30 29.62 25.52
N HIS A 527 10.26 30.15 24.76
CA HIS A 527 10.36 31.56 24.38
C HIS A 527 9.80 31.83 22.98
N ARG A 528 9.14 32.98 22.81
CA ARG A 528 8.49 33.40 21.56
C ARG A 528 9.48 33.51 20.39
N GLU A 529 10.69 33.98 20.65
CA GLU A 529 11.75 34.15 19.64
C GLU A 529 12.27 32.80 19.13
N ILE A 530 12.37 31.81 20.01
CA ILE A 530 12.78 30.44 19.64
C ILE A 530 11.70 29.83 18.74
N LEU A 531 10.42 29.95 19.12
CA LEU A 531 9.30 29.52 18.28
C LEU A 531 9.30 30.21 16.91
N SER A 532 9.60 31.52 16.87
CA SER A 532 9.71 32.28 15.63
C SER A 532 10.84 31.79 14.73
N ALA A 533 12.00 31.45 15.29
CA ALA A 533 13.09 30.86 14.53
C ALA A 533 12.74 29.44 14.01
N ILE A 534 12.01 28.65 14.80
CA ILE A 534 11.51 27.32 14.38
C ILE A 534 10.61 27.45 13.15
N CYS A 535 9.58 28.29 13.23
CA CYS A 535 8.64 28.50 12.12
C CYS A 535 9.35 29.07 10.89
N SER A 536 10.23 30.06 11.08
CA SER A 536 11.02 30.66 10.00
C SER A 536 11.95 29.65 9.32
N ALA A 537 12.60 28.76 10.08
CA ALA A 537 13.45 27.72 9.53
C ALA A 537 12.65 26.73 8.68
N LEU A 538 11.48 26.31 9.15
CA LEU A 538 10.59 25.40 8.42
C LEU A 538 10.09 26.02 7.10
N ILE A 539 9.70 27.29 7.12
CA ILE A 539 9.28 28.03 5.91
C ILE A 539 10.43 28.13 4.91
N LYS A 540 11.65 28.51 5.34
CA LYS A 540 12.85 28.52 4.49
C LYS A 540 13.19 27.14 3.90
N GLY A 541 12.82 26.07 4.61
CA GLY A 541 13.00 24.69 4.17
C GLY A 541 11.85 24.13 3.33
N ILE A 542 10.84 24.94 3.01
CA ILE A 542 9.62 24.56 2.28
C ILE A 542 8.96 23.32 2.92
N LYS A 543 8.91 23.29 4.25
CA LYS A 543 8.41 22.15 5.02
C LYS A 543 6.89 22.21 5.16
N ARG A 544 6.19 21.53 4.25
CA ARG A 544 4.71 21.53 4.20
C ARG A 544 4.06 20.25 4.76
N SER A 545 4.84 19.30 5.25
CA SER A 545 4.31 18.02 5.74
C SER A 545 3.57 18.16 7.07
N ARG A 546 2.59 17.28 7.30
CA ARG A 546 1.76 17.21 8.54
C ARG A 546 2.59 17.13 9.83
N GLU A 547 3.76 16.50 9.79
CA GLU A 547 4.66 16.38 10.95
C GLU A 547 5.11 17.73 11.54
N TYR A 548 5.08 18.81 10.73
CA TYR A 548 5.48 20.15 11.14
C TYR A 548 4.30 21.04 11.54
N HIS A 549 3.06 20.60 11.27
CA HIS A 549 1.84 21.36 11.56
C HIS A 549 1.76 21.87 13.02
N PRO A 550 2.16 21.09 14.06
CA PRO A 550 2.11 21.59 15.44
C PRO A 550 2.91 22.87 15.67
N TRP A 551 4.04 23.06 14.96
CA TRP A 551 4.84 24.28 15.09
C TRP A 551 4.18 25.48 14.44
N TYR A 552 3.57 25.28 13.27
CA TYR A 552 2.81 26.34 12.61
C TYR A 552 1.58 26.74 13.42
N ARG A 553 0.88 25.78 14.02
CA ARG A 553 -0.25 26.05 14.94
C ARG A 553 0.17 26.93 16.10
N LEU A 554 1.25 26.57 16.81
CA LEU A 554 1.80 27.39 17.89
C LEU A 554 2.21 28.80 17.41
N GLY A 555 2.81 28.90 16.21
CA GLY A 555 3.19 30.18 15.63
C GLY A 555 2.01 31.09 15.29
N VAL A 556 0.91 30.51 14.80
CA VAL A 556 -0.35 31.20 14.50
C VAL A 556 -1.03 31.66 15.79
N GLU A 557 -1.12 30.79 16.80
CA GLU A 557 -1.70 31.12 18.11
C GLU A 557 -0.92 32.25 18.81
N ALA A 558 0.41 32.24 18.68
CA ALA A 558 1.29 33.30 19.18
C ALA A 558 1.29 34.58 18.32
N GLN A 559 0.57 34.60 17.18
CA GLN A 559 0.51 35.71 16.23
C GLN A 559 1.90 36.23 15.85
N LEU A 560 2.76 35.32 15.37
CA LEU A 560 4.12 35.67 15.00
C LEU A 560 4.15 36.46 13.67
N PRO A 561 4.92 37.56 13.59
CA PRO A 561 5.02 38.38 12.39
C PRO A 561 5.97 37.75 11.36
N ILE A 562 5.61 36.57 10.85
CA ILE A 562 6.40 35.80 9.89
C ILE A 562 5.64 35.74 8.56
N THR A 563 6.32 36.13 7.47
CA THR A 563 5.74 36.06 6.12
C THR A 563 5.38 34.62 5.76
N GLU A 564 4.22 34.44 5.12
CA GLU A 564 3.67 33.14 4.69
C GLU A 564 3.30 32.15 5.82
N LEU A 565 3.31 32.57 7.08
CA LEU A 565 3.02 31.67 8.21
C LEU A 565 1.63 31.02 8.10
N TYR A 566 0.61 31.81 7.75
CA TYR A 566 -0.76 31.33 7.61
C TYR A 566 -0.92 30.39 6.41
N GLU A 567 -0.19 30.62 5.32
CA GLU A 567 -0.15 29.74 4.15
C GLU A 567 0.48 28.39 4.50
N TYR A 568 1.63 28.37 5.17
CA TYR A 568 2.27 27.11 5.59
C TYR A 568 1.45 26.36 6.65
N PHE A 569 0.75 27.08 7.52
CA PHE A 569 -0.24 26.48 8.40
C PHE A 569 -1.32 25.74 7.60
N MET A 570 -1.91 26.39 6.58
CA MET A 570 -2.91 25.76 5.70
C MET A 570 -2.34 24.60 4.88
N TYR A 571 -1.11 24.72 4.37
CA TYR A 571 -0.48 23.67 3.57
C TYR A 571 -0.17 22.41 4.38
N SER A 572 0.21 22.56 5.64
CA SER A 572 0.55 21.45 6.55
C SER A 572 -0.65 20.82 7.24
N ASN A 573 -1.82 21.45 7.19
CA ASN A 573 -3.03 20.93 7.81
C ASN A 573 -3.63 19.75 7.03
N ASP A 574 -4.21 18.81 7.76
CA ASP A 574 -5.04 17.74 7.21
C ASP A 574 -6.38 18.32 6.74
N GLU A 575 -6.72 18.17 5.46
CA GLU A 575 -7.92 18.76 4.87
C GLU A 575 -9.21 18.00 5.18
N THR A 576 -9.08 16.85 5.85
CA THR A 576 -10.22 16.09 6.37
C THR A 576 -10.60 16.52 7.79
N ASP A 577 -9.70 17.24 8.48
CA ASP A 577 -9.94 17.73 9.83
C ASP A 577 -10.80 19.00 9.79
N MET A 578 -12.04 18.89 10.26
CA MET A 578 -12.99 20.00 10.29
C MET A 578 -13.01 20.76 11.64
N GLU A 579 -11.96 20.60 12.46
CA GLU A 579 -11.75 21.44 13.65
C GLU A 579 -11.72 22.93 13.24
N LEU A 580 -12.40 23.79 14.02
CA LEU A 580 -12.49 25.22 13.74
C LEU A 580 -11.09 25.84 13.60
N LEU A 581 -10.82 26.40 12.43
CA LEU A 581 -9.56 27.08 12.16
C LEU A 581 -9.35 28.30 13.09
N PRO A 582 -8.12 28.59 13.51
CA PRO A 582 -7.83 29.75 14.36
C PRO A 582 -8.33 31.06 13.74
N GLN A 583 -8.98 31.91 14.54
CA GLN A 583 -9.54 33.18 14.08
C GLN A 583 -8.53 34.07 13.31
N PRO A 584 -7.23 34.16 13.68
CA PRO A 584 -6.24 34.91 12.89
C PRO A 584 -6.07 34.39 11.46
N VAL A 585 -6.18 33.09 11.24
CA VAL A 585 -6.11 32.44 9.92
C VAL A 585 -7.32 32.85 9.08
N LEU A 586 -8.51 32.74 9.67
CA LEU A 586 -9.77 33.12 9.01
C LEU A 586 -9.73 34.59 8.60
N LEU A 587 -9.34 35.50 9.49
CA LEU A 587 -9.27 36.93 9.17
C LEU A 587 -8.21 37.25 8.10
N TYR A 588 -7.06 36.57 8.12
CA TYR A 588 -5.99 36.76 7.13
C TYR A 588 -6.48 36.48 5.70
N PHE A 589 -7.17 35.35 5.49
CA PHE A 589 -7.64 34.96 4.16
C PHE A 589 -8.89 35.70 3.69
N ILE A 590 -9.55 36.51 4.55
CA ILE A 590 -10.61 37.43 4.09
C ILE A 590 -10.02 38.46 3.14
N TYR A 591 -8.83 38.98 3.46
CA TYR A 591 -8.21 40.08 2.74
C TYR A 591 -7.18 39.62 1.70
N ASN A 592 -6.46 38.53 1.96
CA ASN A 592 -5.39 38.04 1.09
C ASN A 592 -5.70 36.63 0.56
N SER A 593 -5.94 36.46 -0.74
CA SER A 593 -6.49 35.21 -1.31
C SER A 593 -5.48 34.43 -2.17
N ASN A 594 -4.28 34.21 -1.65
CA ASN A 594 -3.20 33.49 -2.36
C ASN A 594 -3.25 31.96 -2.24
N LEU A 595 -4.29 31.40 -1.60
CA LEU A 595 -4.48 29.95 -1.55
C LEU A 595 -4.82 29.37 -2.94
N ASN A 596 -4.35 28.15 -3.20
CA ASN A 596 -4.81 27.36 -4.35
C ASN A 596 -6.27 26.94 -4.18
N GLU A 597 -6.91 26.47 -5.25
CA GLU A 597 -8.34 26.14 -5.25
C GLU A 597 -8.69 25.03 -4.24
N HIS A 598 -7.81 24.04 -4.09
CA HIS A 598 -7.99 22.95 -3.12
C HIS A 598 -8.04 23.46 -1.67
N LYS A 599 -7.08 24.30 -1.26
CA LYS A 599 -7.03 24.88 0.09
C LYS A 599 -8.12 25.92 0.31
N LYS A 600 -8.60 26.60 -0.74
CA LYS A 600 -9.78 27.46 -0.67
C LYS A 600 -11.04 26.65 -0.39
N ALA A 601 -11.24 25.53 -1.09
CA ALA A 601 -12.36 24.63 -0.83
C ALA A 601 -12.35 24.15 0.63
N TYR A 602 -11.18 23.73 1.14
CA TYR A 602 -11.02 23.36 2.55
C TYR A 602 -11.35 24.51 3.52
N LEU A 603 -10.80 25.71 3.32
CA LEU A 603 -11.09 26.88 4.14
C LEU A 603 -12.59 27.18 4.21
N TYR A 604 -13.26 27.18 3.05
CA TYR A 604 -14.68 27.49 2.96
C TYR A 604 -15.56 26.39 3.57
N ALA A 605 -15.22 25.12 3.35
CA ALA A 605 -15.91 24.00 3.98
C ALA A 605 -15.80 24.07 5.51
N ASN A 606 -14.61 24.37 6.05
CA ASN A 606 -14.41 24.54 7.49
C ASN A 606 -15.26 25.68 8.08
N ILE A 607 -15.38 26.80 7.35
CA ILE A 607 -16.21 27.94 7.74
C ILE A 607 -17.70 27.56 7.76
N ILE A 608 -18.18 26.81 6.76
CA ILE A 608 -19.58 26.36 6.67
C ILE A 608 -19.88 25.37 7.82
N VAL A 609 -19.04 24.36 8.02
CA VAL A 609 -19.22 23.35 9.07
C VAL A 609 -19.27 23.98 10.47
N ASN A 610 -18.52 25.06 10.70
CA ASN A 610 -18.46 25.74 11.98
C ASN A 610 -19.29 27.05 12.05
N LYS A 611 -20.19 27.30 11.09
CA LYS A 611 -20.87 28.60 10.92
C LYS A 611 -21.55 29.13 12.19
N ASP A 612 -22.17 28.26 12.98
CA ASP A 612 -22.84 28.64 14.23
C ASP A 612 -21.91 29.29 15.26
N LYS A 613 -20.61 28.95 15.23
CA LYS A 613 -19.59 29.50 16.16
C LYS A 613 -18.98 30.81 15.66
N ILE A 614 -19.06 31.07 14.35
CA ILE A 614 -18.34 32.17 13.67
C ILE A 614 -19.24 32.94 12.70
N GLU A 615 -20.52 33.10 13.03
CA GLU A 615 -21.55 33.75 12.20
C GLU A 615 -21.11 35.08 11.55
N PRO A 616 -20.43 36.02 12.25
CA PRO A 616 -19.96 37.26 11.61
C PRO A 616 -18.92 37.02 10.50
N ILE A 617 -18.03 36.05 10.70
CA ILE A 617 -17.00 35.68 9.72
C ILE A 617 -17.66 34.96 8.54
N TYR A 618 -18.57 34.01 8.80
CA TYR A 618 -19.34 33.34 7.76
C TYR A 618 -20.04 34.33 6.83
N ARG A 619 -20.74 35.33 7.38
CA ARG A 619 -21.39 36.39 6.58
C ARG A 619 -20.42 37.17 5.70
N SER A 620 -19.22 37.45 6.20
CA SER A 620 -18.19 38.15 5.41
C SER A 620 -17.67 37.31 4.23
N TYR A 621 -17.70 35.99 4.36
CA TYR A 621 -17.29 35.04 3.33
C TYR A 621 -18.42 34.62 2.39
N PHE A 622 -19.69 34.74 2.79
CA PHE A 622 -20.86 34.18 2.10
C PHE A 622 -20.81 34.36 0.58
N LYS A 623 -20.71 35.61 0.10
CA LYS A 623 -20.70 35.88 -1.35
C LYS A 623 -19.47 35.32 -2.06
N LYS A 624 -18.31 35.29 -1.39
CA LYS A 624 -17.07 34.71 -1.94
C LYS A 624 -17.16 33.19 -2.04
N MET A 625 -17.76 32.54 -1.05
CA MET A 625 -17.97 31.09 -1.04
C MET A 625 -18.98 30.68 -2.12
N GLU A 626 -20.09 31.41 -2.24
CA GLU A 626 -21.12 31.19 -3.27
C GLU A 626 -20.53 31.31 -4.68
N VAL A 627 -19.84 32.42 -4.99
CA VAL A 627 -19.22 32.62 -6.32
C VAL A 627 -18.16 31.55 -6.61
N PHE A 628 -17.39 31.14 -5.60
CA PHE A 628 -16.41 30.07 -5.75
C PHE A 628 -17.09 28.72 -6.02
N ALA A 629 -18.15 28.39 -5.30
CA ALA A 629 -18.91 27.16 -5.49
C ALA A 629 -19.50 27.08 -6.90
N VAL A 630 -20.13 28.16 -7.39
CA VAL A 630 -20.67 28.24 -8.76
C VAL A 630 -19.56 28.00 -9.79
N LYS A 631 -18.43 28.71 -9.67
CA LYS A 631 -17.31 28.56 -10.60
C LYS A 631 -16.72 27.14 -10.61
N GLN A 632 -16.64 26.49 -9.45
CA GLN A 632 -16.12 25.12 -9.35
C GLN A 632 -17.11 24.10 -9.92
N LEU A 633 -18.42 24.33 -9.75
CA LEU A 633 -19.46 23.49 -10.32
C LEU A 633 -19.51 23.60 -11.85
N GLU A 634 -19.43 24.82 -12.40
CA GLU A 634 -19.36 25.06 -13.86
C GLU A 634 -18.11 24.41 -14.49
N ALA A 635 -17.02 24.29 -13.72
CA ALA A 635 -15.81 23.56 -14.12
C ALA A 635 -15.92 22.04 -13.91
N HIS A 636 -17.05 21.54 -13.40
CA HIS A 636 -17.32 20.15 -13.04
C HIS A 636 -16.32 19.56 -12.03
N ASN A 637 -15.76 20.40 -11.16
CA ASN A 637 -14.86 19.96 -10.09
C ASN A 637 -15.67 19.44 -8.89
N ILE A 638 -15.15 18.39 -8.25
CA ILE A 638 -15.75 17.80 -7.06
C ILE A 638 -14.66 17.26 -6.13
N SER A 639 -14.87 17.46 -4.83
CA SER A 639 -14.06 16.93 -3.74
C SER A 639 -14.93 16.89 -2.48
N HIS A 640 -14.46 16.20 -1.43
CA HIS A 640 -15.14 16.20 -0.13
C HIS A 640 -15.40 17.61 0.42
N ASN A 641 -14.47 18.56 0.22
CA ASN A 641 -14.67 19.91 0.69
C ASN A 641 -15.64 20.70 -0.21
N LEU A 642 -15.59 20.49 -1.53
CA LEU A 642 -16.55 21.13 -2.46
C LEU A 642 -17.98 20.63 -2.25
N SER A 643 -18.19 19.38 -1.87
CA SER A 643 -19.54 18.88 -1.62
C SER A 643 -20.23 19.58 -0.45
N VAL A 644 -19.48 19.96 0.59
CA VAL A 644 -20.00 20.79 1.70
C VAL A 644 -20.52 22.13 1.18
N LEU A 645 -19.79 22.76 0.25
CA LEU A 645 -20.21 24.02 -0.36
C LEU A 645 -21.46 23.82 -1.23
N TYR A 646 -21.48 22.77 -2.05
CA TYR A 646 -22.60 22.50 -2.94
C TYR A 646 -23.88 22.20 -2.16
N HIS A 647 -23.79 21.46 -1.05
CA HIS A 647 -24.95 21.22 -0.18
C HIS A 647 -25.47 22.50 0.48
N GLU A 648 -24.57 23.40 0.92
CA GLU A 648 -24.97 24.67 1.55
C GLU A 648 -25.66 25.62 0.57
N PHE A 649 -25.19 25.70 -0.68
CA PHE A 649 -25.66 26.70 -1.64
C PHE A 649 -26.67 26.18 -2.67
N PHE A 650 -26.70 24.87 -2.96
CA PHE A 650 -27.47 24.33 -4.08
C PHE A 650 -28.59 23.36 -3.68
N SER A 651 -28.74 22.96 -2.41
CA SER A 651 -29.80 22.01 -1.98
C SER A 651 -31.19 22.65 -1.78
N GLY A 652 -31.49 23.76 -2.45
CA GLY A 652 -32.76 24.49 -2.34
C GLY A 652 -33.51 24.60 -3.68
N GLU A 653 -34.76 25.07 -3.65
CA GLU A 653 -35.64 25.12 -4.83
C GLU A 653 -35.27 26.20 -5.87
N ASN A 654 -34.37 27.14 -5.54
CA ASN A 654 -33.97 28.25 -6.42
C ASN A 654 -32.64 27.98 -7.12
N ILE A 655 -32.54 26.91 -7.91
CA ILE A 655 -31.36 26.61 -8.74
C ILE A 655 -31.58 27.22 -10.14
N ASP A 656 -30.63 28.03 -10.60
CA ASP A 656 -30.63 28.55 -11.97
C ASP A 656 -30.38 27.44 -13.00
N TYR A 657 -30.85 27.64 -14.23
CA TYR A 657 -30.69 26.72 -15.37
C TYR A 657 -29.24 26.24 -15.56
N ASN A 658 -28.26 27.15 -15.46
CA ASN A 658 -26.84 26.80 -15.62
C ASN A 658 -26.35 25.83 -14.54
N LEU A 659 -26.80 26.01 -13.30
CA LEU A 659 -26.45 25.13 -12.18
C LEU A 659 -27.12 23.75 -12.33
N ALA A 660 -28.40 23.73 -12.72
CA ALA A 660 -29.15 22.51 -12.98
C ALA A 660 -28.54 21.67 -14.11
N TYR A 661 -27.94 22.34 -15.12
CA TYR A 661 -27.21 21.69 -16.20
C TYR A 661 -25.88 21.05 -15.75
N SER A 662 -25.12 21.71 -14.87
CA SER A 662 -23.80 21.24 -14.40
C SER A 662 -23.85 20.22 -13.26
N LEU A 663 -24.90 20.21 -12.42
CA LEU A 663 -25.05 19.28 -11.30
C LEU A 663 -24.92 17.79 -11.67
N PRO A 664 -25.53 17.29 -12.77
CA PRO A 664 -25.38 15.89 -13.21
C PRO A 664 -23.95 15.41 -13.46
N TYR A 665 -23.00 16.32 -13.70
CA TYR A 665 -21.59 15.97 -13.90
C TYR A 665 -20.87 15.60 -12.59
N VAL A 666 -21.40 16.00 -11.43
CA VAL A 666 -20.75 15.82 -10.12
C VAL A 666 -21.62 15.12 -9.08
N MET A 667 -22.95 15.11 -9.22
CA MET A 667 -23.87 14.61 -8.19
C MET A 667 -23.73 13.09 -7.94
N TYR A 668 -23.23 12.35 -8.92
CA TYR A 668 -23.06 10.90 -8.85
C TYR A 668 -21.65 10.48 -8.41
N ARG A 669 -20.80 11.42 -7.98
CA ARG A 669 -19.41 11.12 -7.67
C ARG A 669 -19.24 10.43 -6.32
N TYR A 670 -18.49 9.34 -6.32
CA TYR A 670 -18.06 8.60 -5.14
C TYR A 670 -16.54 8.66 -4.99
N GLU A 671 -16.08 8.80 -3.75
CA GLU A 671 -14.70 8.56 -3.37
C GLU A 671 -14.56 7.08 -2.99
N ILE A 672 -13.71 6.37 -3.73
CA ILE A 672 -13.29 5.01 -3.43
C ILE A 672 -11.95 5.10 -2.72
N SER A 673 -11.81 4.45 -1.56
CA SER A 673 -10.53 4.33 -0.85
C SER A 673 -10.10 2.87 -0.74
N CYS A 674 -8.82 2.62 -1.02
CA CYS A 674 -8.20 1.31 -0.98
C CYS A 674 -6.83 1.40 -0.32
N ASP A 675 -6.64 0.64 0.77
CA ASP A 675 -5.39 0.64 1.54
C ASP A 675 -4.28 -0.20 0.88
N ASN A 676 -4.62 -0.98 -0.16
CA ASN A 676 -3.68 -1.87 -0.81
C ASN A 676 -2.83 -1.12 -1.85
N PRO A 677 -1.51 -0.96 -1.62
CA PRO A 677 -0.64 -0.17 -2.50
C PRO A 677 -0.38 -0.83 -3.87
N ASN A 678 -0.75 -2.10 -4.05
CA ASN A 678 -0.59 -2.79 -5.34
C ASN A 678 -1.77 -2.53 -6.31
N ILE A 679 -2.86 -1.93 -5.82
CA ILE A 679 -4.00 -1.51 -6.63
C ILE A 679 -3.74 -0.11 -7.16
N THR A 680 -3.86 0.07 -8.48
CA THR A 680 -3.48 1.31 -9.17
C THR A 680 -4.67 2.07 -9.73
N SER A 681 -5.77 1.39 -10.05
CA SER A 681 -6.97 2.04 -10.57
C SER A 681 -8.25 1.30 -10.19
N VAL A 682 -9.37 1.96 -10.40
CA VAL A 682 -10.73 1.41 -10.24
C VAL A 682 -11.48 1.58 -11.55
N VAL A 683 -12.32 0.59 -11.89
CA VAL A 683 -13.19 0.58 -13.06
C VAL A 683 -14.62 0.32 -12.60
N VAL A 684 -15.55 1.20 -12.97
CA VAL A 684 -16.97 1.08 -12.69
C VAL A 684 -17.72 0.77 -13.98
N ILE A 685 -18.66 -0.16 -13.89
CA ILE A 685 -19.45 -0.65 -15.01
C ILE A 685 -20.91 -0.69 -14.62
N HIS A 686 -21.75 -0.14 -15.47
CA HIS A 686 -23.20 -0.10 -15.34
C HIS A 686 -23.78 -1.08 -16.34
N ASP A 687 -24.79 -1.88 -15.96
CA ASP A 687 -25.37 -2.86 -16.89
C ASP A 687 -26.16 -2.16 -18.01
N GLU A 688 -26.61 -0.94 -17.74
CA GLU A 688 -27.41 -0.09 -18.62
C GLU A 688 -26.57 0.64 -19.70
N TRP A 689 -25.25 0.53 -19.67
CA TRP A 689 -24.34 1.27 -20.56
C TRP A 689 -23.11 0.43 -20.93
N GLU A 690 -22.75 0.40 -22.22
CA GLU A 690 -21.61 -0.41 -22.69
C GLU A 690 -20.23 0.15 -22.28
N GLY A 691 -20.14 1.45 -22.01
CA GLY A 691 -18.90 2.11 -21.62
C GLY A 691 -18.45 1.76 -20.19
N GLU A 692 -17.14 1.75 -19.97
CA GLU A 692 -16.55 1.64 -18.63
C GLU A 692 -16.00 2.99 -18.17
N GLU A 693 -16.23 3.32 -16.90
CA GLU A 693 -15.64 4.49 -16.25
C GLU A 693 -14.43 4.04 -15.43
N SER A 694 -13.33 4.79 -15.47
CA SER A 694 -12.13 4.43 -14.73
C SER A 694 -11.39 5.64 -14.18
N ASP A 695 -10.76 5.48 -13.02
CA ASP A 695 -9.91 6.49 -12.40
C ASP A 695 -8.72 5.85 -11.68
N GLN A 696 -7.64 6.62 -11.49
CA GLN A 696 -6.42 6.16 -10.83
C GLN A 696 -6.44 6.47 -9.33
N PHE A 697 -5.90 5.57 -8.52
CA PHE A 697 -5.72 5.83 -7.09
C PHE A 697 -4.54 6.78 -6.87
N VAL A 698 -4.81 7.91 -6.24
CA VAL A 698 -3.82 8.87 -5.75
C VAL A 698 -3.93 8.92 -4.23
N ASP A 699 -2.82 8.65 -3.53
CA ASP A 699 -2.79 8.53 -2.06
C ASP A 699 -3.87 7.58 -1.49
N GLY A 700 -4.14 6.48 -2.21
CA GLY A 700 -5.13 5.47 -1.83
C GLY A 700 -6.58 5.85 -2.11
N LYS A 701 -6.85 6.94 -2.84
CA LYS A 701 -8.21 7.42 -3.18
C LYS A 701 -8.42 7.61 -4.69
N ALA A 702 -9.62 7.32 -5.18
CA ALA A 702 -10.04 7.53 -6.57
C ALA A 702 -11.49 8.05 -6.64
N LEU A 703 -11.83 8.77 -7.70
CA LEU A 703 -13.13 9.44 -7.88
C LEU A 703 -13.88 8.89 -9.10
N VAL A 704 -14.97 8.16 -8.86
CA VAL A 704 -15.78 7.51 -9.92
C VAL A 704 -17.26 7.83 -9.78
N ASP A 705 -17.99 7.88 -10.89
CA ASP A 705 -19.44 8.09 -10.88
C ASP A 705 -20.20 6.77 -10.77
N ILE A 706 -21.11 6.72 -9.80
CA ILE A 706 -22.01 5.60 -9.56
C ILE A 706 -23.43 6.14 -9.55
N TYR A 707 -24.13 5.95 -10.66
CA TYR A 707 -25.48 6.49 -10.87
C TYR A 707 -26.57 5.42 -10.97
N THR A 708 -26.25 4.12 -10.95
CA THR A 708 -27.24 3.04 -10.82
C THR A 708 -26.86 2.08 -9.69
N ASP A 709 -27.87 1.43 -9.09
CA ASP A 709 -27.69 0.54 -7.94
C ASP A 709 -26.94 -0.76 -8.27
N HIS A 710 -26.97 -1.17 -9.55
CA HIS A 710 -26.37 -2.42 -10.04
C HIS A 710 -24.94 -2.25 -10.56
N ALA A 711 -24.35 -1.06 -10.38
CA ALA A 711 -22.99 -0.78 -10.80
C ALA A 711 -21.97 -1.73 -10.13
N LYS A 712 -21.07 -2.27 -10.94
CA LYS A 712 -20.01 -3.19 -10.52
C LYS A 712 -18.68 -2.45 -10.47
N ILE A 713 -18.00 -2.54 -9.34
CA ILE A 713 -16.73 -1.84 -9.08
C ILE A 713 -15.59 -2.86 -9.10
N PHE A 714 -14.71 -2.75 -10.10
CA PHE A 714 -13.52 -3.57 -10.25
C PHE A 714 -12.29 -2.77 -9.83
N LEU A 715 -11.54 -3.27 -8.86
CA LEU A 715 -10.20 -2.77 -8.56
C LEU A 715 -9.19 -3.39 -9.52
N VAL A 716 -8.18 -2.62 -9.93
CA VAL A 716 -7.20 -3.06 -10.93
C VAL A 716 -5.78 -2.92 -10.36
N ASP A 717 -5.00 -4.00 -10.44
CA ASP A 717 -3.61 -3.99 -10.00
C ASP A 717 -2.66 -3.37 -11.05
N SER A 718 -1.40 -3.17 -10.67
CA SER A 718 -0.36 -2.59 -11.55
C SER A 718 -0.09 -3.40 -12.83
N ILE A 719 -0.51 -4.66 -12.89
CA ILE A 719 -0.35 -5.53 -14.06
C ILE A 719 -1.57 -5.41 -14.98
N GLY A 720 -2.73 -5.02 -14.46
CA GLY A 720 -3.98 -4.92 -15.20
C GLY A 720 -4.97 -6.05 -14.91
N ASN A 721 -4.80 -6.79 -13.82
CA ASN A 721 -5.79 -7.77 -13.38
C ASN A 721 -6.94 -7.10 -12.62
N ARG A 722 -8.17 -7.54 -12.84
CA ARG A 722 -9.39 -6.97 -12.24
C ARG A 722 -9.88 -7.82 -11.06
N TYR A 723 -10.30 -7.15 -9.98
CA TYR A 723 -10.80 -7.76 -8.74
C TYR A 723 -12.15 -7.15 -8.37
N LEU A 724 -13.17 -7.98 -8.12
CA LEU A 724 -14.54 -7.52 -7.84
C LEU A 724 -14.94 -7.72 -6.37
N LYS A 725 -14.52 -8.84 -5.78
CA LYS A 725 -14.91 -9.28 -4.42
C LYS A 725 -13.73 -9.62 -3.52
N SER A 726 -12.59 -10.05 -4.06
CA SER A 726 -11.47 -10.50 -3.22
C SER A 726 -10.66 -9.36 -2.57
N MET A 727 -10.94 -8.11 -2.94
CA MET A 727 -10.27 -6.91 -2.45
C MET A 727 -11.24 -5.95 -1.76
N ASP A 728 -10.85 -5.52 -0.57
CA ASP A 728 -11.63 -4.61 0.25
C ASP A 728 -11.40 -3.15 -0.17
N TYR A 729 -12.47 -2.37 -0.18
CA TYR A 729 -12.44 -0.92 -0.37
C TYR A 729 -13.61 -0.30 0.40
N SER A 730 -13.48 0.99 0.72
CA SER A 730 -14.60 1.82 1.17
C SER A 730 -15.07 2.71 0.04
N LYS A 731 -16.39 2.95 -0.04
CA LYS A 731 -16.96 3.96 -0.94
C LYS A 731 -17.77 4.97 -0.15
N VAL A 732 -17.61 6.25 -0.46
CA VAL A 732 -18.33 7.37 0.16
C VAL A 732 -18.94 8.24 -0.93
N ALA A 733 -20.26 8.44 -0.89
CA ALA A 733 -20.94 9.37 -1.78
C ALA A 733 -20.55 10.81 -1.40
N LEU A 734 -20.10 11.61 -2.37
CA LEU A 734 -19.77 13.01 -2.12
C LEU A 734 -21.02 13.88 -2.09
N MET A 735 -22.04 13.54 -2.88
CA MET A 735 -23.31 14.24 -3.00
C MET A 735 -24.46 13.25 -2.82
N LYS A 736 -25.65 13.77 -2.53
CA LYS A 736 -26.90 12.99 -2.50
C LYS A 736 -27.75 13.39 -3.69
N PRO A 737 -27.89 12.53 -4.72
CA PRO A 737 -28.67 12.86 -5.91
C PRO A 737 -30.10 13.31 -5.59
N GLU A 738 -30.71 12.75 -4.55
CA GLU A 738 -32.10 13.02 -4.16
C GLU A 738 -32.36 14.50 -3.83
N ASP A 739 -31.34 15.21 -3.36
CA ASP A 739 -31.42 16.63 -3.01
C ASP A 739 -31.46 17.54 -4.27
N PHE A 740 -31.13 17.01 -5.46
CA PHE A 740 -30.96 17.79 -6.70
C PHE A 740 -31.80 17.29 -7.89
N GLU A 741 -32.21 16.02 -7.88
CA GLU A 741 -32.89 15.34 -8.99
C GLU A 741 -34.12 16.10 -9.53
N THR A 742 -34.98 16.59 -8.64
CA THR A 742 -36.25 17.26 -9.02
C THR A 742 -36.03 18.54 -9.81
N THR A 743 -34.93 19.23 -9.55
CA THR A 743 -34.61 20.49 -10.23
C THR A 743 -33.83 20.22 -11.52
N CYS A 744 -33.00 19.18 -11.53
CA CYS A 744 -32.23 18.79 -12.71
C CYS A 744 -33.10 18.16 -13.82
N ILE A 745 -34.15 17.40 -13.48
CA ILE A 745 -34.98 16.69 -14.48
C ILE A 745 -35.67 17.63 -15.48
N GLU A 746 -36.02 18.84 -15.03
CA GLU A 746 -36.72 19.86 -15.82
C GLU A 746 -35.78 20.65 -16.75
N HIS A 747 -34.46 20.61 -16.49
CA HIS A 747 -33.48 21.50 -17.12
C HIS A 747 -32.27 20.78 -17.72
N SER A 748 -32.14 19.46 -17.55
CA SER A 748 -31.00 18.69 -18.05
C SER A 748 -31.40 17.33 -18.62
N ASP A 749 -30.87 17.02 -19.82
CA ASP A 749 -30.93 15.73 -20.53
C ASP A 749 -29.69 14.85 -20.29
N HIS A 750 -28.92 15.12 -19.23
CA HIS A 750 -27.67 14.42 -19.02
C HIS A 750 -27.85 12.90 -18.86
N LEU A 751 -27.05 12.11 -19.58
CA LEU A 751 -27.10 10.64 -19.62
C LEU A 751 -27.22 10.00 -18.21
N LYS A 752 -26.30 10.37 -17.31
CA LYS A 752 -26.24 9.82 -15.94
C LYS A 752 -27.52 10.06 -15.15
N LEU A 753 -28.14 11.23 -15.33
CA LEU A 753 -29.40 11.59 -14.68
C LEU A 753 -30.56 10.75 -15.22
N LEU A 754 -30.65 10.61 -16.54
CA LEU A 754 -31.69 9.83 -17.18
C LEU A 754 -31.60 8.35 -16.78
N LEU A 755 -30.41 7.75 -16.86
CA LEU A 755 -30.18 6.35 -16.47
C LEU A 755 -30.47 6.11 -14.98
N HIS A 756 -30.04 7.02 -14.10
CA HIS A 756 -30.34 6.95 -12.67
C HIS A 756 -31.85 6.92 -12.41
N LEU A 757 -32.56 7.91 -12.96
CA LEU A 757 -34.00 8.05 -12.78
C LEU A 757 -34.75 6.85 -13.37
N PHE A 758 -34.33 6.36 -14.52
CA PHE A 758 -34.93 5.17 -15.13
C PHE A 758 -34.77 3.93 -14.27
N ASN A 759 -33.56 3.63 -13.81
CA ASN A 759 -33.30 2.52 -12.90
C ASN A 759 -34.15 2.63 -11.63
N LYS A 760 -34.25 3.84 -11.07
CA LYS A 760 -35.14 4.15 -9.93
C LYS A 760 -36.61 3.85 -10.24
N TYR A 761 -37.16 4.37 -11.34
CA TYR A 761 -38.57 4.14 -11.70
C TYR A 761 -38.87 2.68 -12.03
N GLN A 762 -37.93 1.96 -12.65
CA GLN A 762 -38.06 0.53 -12.94
C GLN A 762 -38.05 -0.31 -11.65
N ASN A 763 -37.12 -0.05 -10.74
CA ASN A 763 -37.02 -0.74 -9.46
C ASN A 763 -38.26 -0.55 -8.57
N TYR A 764 -38.81 0.66 -8.56
CA TYR A 764 -40.03 0.97 -7.80
C TYR A 764 -41.34 0.70 -8.58
N ARG A 765 -41.26 0.19 -9.82
CA ARG A 765 -42.40 -0.08 -10.72
C ARG A 765 -43.36 1.11 -10.84
N ILE A 766 -42.81 2.31 -10.93
CA ILE A 766 -43.58 3.54 -11.03
C ILE A 766 -43.94 3.75 -12.50
N ILE A 767 -45.25 3.81 -12.77
CA ILE A 767 -45.81 4.05 -14.09
C ILE A 767 -46.67 5.32 -14.00
N ASN A 768 -46.14 6.43 -14.52
CA ASN A 768 -46.80 7.73 -14.60
C ASN A 768 -46.25 8.57 -15.77
N GLU A 769 -46.89 9.70 -16.09
CA GLU A 769 -46.49 10.57 -17.20
C GLU A 769 -45.02 11.00 -17.15
N LYS A 770 -44.50 11.32 -15.95
CA LYS A 770 -43.09 11.69 -15.76
C LYS A 770 -42.13 10.54 -16.09
N SER A 771 -42.42 9.34 -15.63
CA SER A 771 -41.63 8.13 -15.92
C SER A 771 -41.63 7.79 -17.42
N MET A 772 -42.77 7.98 -18.09
CA MET A 772 -42.89 7.79 -19.55
C MET A 772 -42.11 8.85 -20.33
N GLY A 773 -42.11 10.10 -19.85
CA GLY A 773 -41.28 11.18 -20.40
C GLY A 773 -39.79 10.85 -20.36
N ILE A 774 -39.30 10.25 -19.28
CA ILE A 774 -37.90 9.82 -19.16
C ILE A 774 -37.59 8.64 -20.08
N ARG A 775 -38.47 7.64 -20.16
CA ARG A 775 -38.30 6.49 -21.07
C ARG A 775 -38.21 6.94 -22.53
N LYS A 776 -39.04 7.92 -22.94
CA LYS A 776 -38.94 8.55 -24.27
C LYS A 776 -37.58 9.23 -24.50
N ARG A 777 -37.07 9.96 -23.51
CA ARG A 777 -35.76 10.64 -23.58
C ARG A 777 -34.63 9.62 -23.68
N ILE A 778 -34.69 8.53 -22.93
CA ILE A 778 -33.69 7.46 -22.97
C ILE A 778 -33.62 6.79 -24.33
N LEU A 779 -34.75 6.51 -24.98
CA LEU A 779 -34.75 5.93 -26.34
C LEU A 779 -34.07 6.81 -27.40
N SER A 780 -33.86 8.10 -27.13
CA SER A 780 -33.11 9.01 -28.02
C SER A 780 -31.59 8.98 -27.81
N ILE A 781 -31.11 8.19 -26.84
CA ILE A 781 -29.69 8.06 -26.51
C ILE A 781 -29.08 6.92 -27.34
N ASP A 782 -28.03 7.23 -28.08
CA ASP A 782 -27.24 6.23 -28.81
C ASP A 782 -26.38 5.40 -27.84
N GLY A 783 -26.35 4.07 -28.02
CA GLY A 783 -25.47 3.15 -27.26
C GLY A 783 -26.13 2.40 -26.10
N LEU A 784 -27.46 2.40 -26.01
CA LEU A 784 -28.20 1.54 -25.08
C LEU A 784 -28.15 0.06 -25.52
N PRO A 785 -27.93 -0.88 -24.59
CA PRO A 785 -28.00 -2.31 -24.91
C PRO A 785 -29.38 -2.71 -25.44
N GLU A 786 -29.44 -3.64 -26.40
CA GLU A 786 -30.68 -4.05 -27.08
C GLU A 786 -31.77 -4.51 -26.10
N ALA A 787 -31.40 -5.27 -25.07
CA ALA A 787 -32.34 -5.75 -24.05
C ALA A 787 -33.05 -4.57 -23.35
N TYR A 788 -32.28 -3.57 -22.89
CA TYR A 788 -32.83 -2.37 -22.25
C TYR A 788 -33.68 -1.53 -23.22
N TYR A 789 -33.30 -1.48 -24.49
CA TYR A 789 -34.06 -0.78 -25.52
C TYR A 789 -35.44 -1.43 -25.75
N TYR A 790 -35.50 -2.76 -25.88
CA TYR A 790 -36.75 -3.47 -26.07
C TYR A 790 -37.64 -3.41 -24.82
N ASP A 791 -37.07 -3.55 -23.63
CA ASP A 791 -37.81 -3.40 -22.36
C ASP A 791 -38.45 -2.00 -22.26
N CYS A 792 -37.72 -0.95 -22.61
CA CYS A 792 -38.24 0.41 -22.63
C CYS A 792 -39.40 0.57 -23.63
N LEU A 793 -39.29 -0.02 -24.81
CA LEU A 793 -40.31 0.03 -25.85
C LEU A 793 -41.57 -0.75 -25.45
N GLU A 794 -41.41 -1.93 -24.86
CA GLU A 794 -42.52 -2.76 -24.41
C GLU A 794 -43.32 -2.04 -23.32
N ASP A 795 -42.65 -1.48 -22.31
CA ASP A 795 -43.29 -0.69 -21.25
C ASP A 795 -44.04 0.53 -21.80
N LEU A 796 -43.45 1.23 -22.78
CA LEU A 796 -44.11 2.37 -23.44
C LEU A 796 -45.32 1.91 -24.26
N ALA A 797 -45.18 0.85 -25.05
CA ALA A 797 -46.27 0.31 -25.86
C ALA A 797 -47.44 -0.15 -24.97
N GLN A 798 -47.14 -0.83 -23.86
CA GLN A 798 -48.14 -1.25 -22.88
C GLN A 798 -48.84 -0.04 -22.26
N TYR A 799 -48.10 0.99 -21.83
CA TYR A 799 -48.70 2.18 -21.23
C TYR A 799 -49.65 2.93 -22.19
N TYR A 800 -49.25 3.14 -23.45
CA TYR A 800 -50.11 3.79 -24.44
C TYR A 800 -51.28 2.92 -24.89
N TYR A 801 -51.14 1.59 -24.81
CA TYR A 801 -52.25 0.68 -25.06
C TYR A 801 -53.28 0.72 -23.92
N GLU A 802 -52.83 0.76 -22.67
CA GLU A 802 -53.69 0.83 -21.48
C GLU A 802 -54.37 2.20 -21.30
N ASN A 803 -53.74 3.28 -21.78
CA ASN A 803 -54.26 4.66 -21.71
C ASN A 803 -54.65 5.21 -23.09
N TYR A 804 -55.13 4.35 -24.00
CA TYR A 804 -55.45 4.74 -25.38
C TYR A 804 -56.64 5.71 -25.50
N ASP A 805 -57.52 5.75 -24.49
CA ASP A 805 -58.76 6.56 -24.47
C ASP A 805 -58.62 7.89 -23.70
N ASP A 806 -57.46 8.17 -23.10
CA ASP A 806 -57.09 9.45 -22.43
C ASP A 806 -56.04 10.20 -23.25
#